data_AF-A0A8X7ZY30-F1
#
_entry.id   AF-A0A8X7ZY30-F1
#
_cell.length_a   1.000
_cell.length_b   1.000
_cell.length_c   1.000
_cell.angle_alpha   90.00
_cell.angle_beta   90.00
_cell.angle_gamma   90.00
#
_symmetry.space_group_name_H-M   'P 1'
#
loop_
_entity.id
_entity.type
_entity.pdbx_description
1 polymer ?
#
loop_
_entity_poly.entity_id
_entity_poly.type
_entity_poly.pdbx_seq_one_letter_code
_entity_poly.pdbx_strand_id
1 'polypeptide(L)'
;MATTSSHFSPTSHWCSNGSSISRLVDFGSKWRRKQQLFSMNSRRVVKRRSVSVSIKNVSSSEPKQKLKDDALIEEEEEVPRILNPSTPNASSIASSIKYHAEFTPLFSPERFELPKAYYATAQSVRDALIINWNSTYESYERLNAKQAYYLSMEFLQGRALLNAIGNLELTGAYAEALSKLGLSLENVACQEPDAALGNGGLGRLASCFLDSLATLNYPAWGYGLRYKYGLFKQQITKDGQEEVAEDWLEMGNPWEILRNDISYPVKFYGKVVSGSDGKKHWIGGEDIKAVAYDVPIPGYKTKTTINLRLWSTKAPSEDLDLYAFNAGDHTKAYEALSNAEKVCVCVCFLLLNTYVLTKKFALHICYVLYPGDDSLEGKILRLKQQYTLCSASLQDIITCFERRSGSNIDWEKFPEKVAVQMNDTHPTLCIPELMRILIDLKGLSWKEAWNITQRTVAYTNHTVLPEALEKWSLELMQKLLPRHVEIIELIDEELISTIVSEYGTEDSDLLEKKLKEMRILENVDLPSAFAELIVKPKQSSVGITSEELENSDEETKLVYNSEEETKRANDLEEETNSEEETKRANDLEEETKRANDLEEETNLEEETKRANDFEEEMEVVDEKDESKSKVTQKKEKIMAEPPPKPPKMVRMANLAVVGGHAVNGVAEIHSEIVKDEVFNAFYKLWPDKFQNKTNGVTPRRWIHFCNPGLSKIITDWIGMDDWVLNTEKLAELRKFSDNEDLQVQWKAAKRSNKMKVISFLKEKTGYSVSPDAMFDIQVKRIHEYKRQLLNILGIVYRYKKMKEMTAEERKAKYVPRVCIFGGKAFSTYVQAKRIVKFITDVGATVNHDPDIGDLLKVVFVPDYNVSVAELLIPASELSQHISTAGMEASGTSNMKFAMNGCVLIGTLDGANVEIREEVGEDNFFLFGARAHEIAGLRKERADGKFVPDPSFEEVKDFVKSGVFGPCNYDELIGSLEGNEGFGRADYFLVGKDFPSYIECQEEVDKAYHDQKTWTKMSIMNTAGSYKFSSDRTIHEYAREIWNIEPVELP
;
A
#
# COMPACT_ATOMS: atom_id res chain seq x y z
N MET A 1 6.06 -56.52 2.85
CA MET A 1 7.30 -57.32 2.81
C MET A 1 8.03 -57.04 1.50
N ALA A 2 9.37 -57.06 1.48
CA ALA A 2 10.27 -57.19 0.31
C ALA A 2 9.99 -56.28 -0.93
N THR A 3 10.69 -55.15 -1.16
CA THR A 3 12.01 -54.98 -1.85
C THR A 3 11.99 -55.24 -3.38
N THR A 4 12.63 -54.47 -4.28
CA THR A 4 13.73 -53.46 -4.13
C THR A 4 13.79 -52.44 -5.31
N SER A 5 14.71 -51.45 -5.19
CA SER A 5 15.16 -50.41 -6.14
C SER A 5 15.86 -50.94 -7.43
N SER A 6 16.32 -50.17 -8.43
CA SER A 6 16.96 -48.82 -8.45
C SER A 6 17.06 -48.13 -9.84
N HIS A 7 17.52 -46.86 -9.86
CA HIS A 7 17.90 -46.07 -11.06
C HIS A 7 19.22 -46.51 -11.73
N PHE A 8 19.49 -46.04 -12.97
CA PHE A 8 20.86 -45.70 -13.42
C PHE A 8 20.96 -44.65 -14.56
N SER A 9 22.06 -43.89 -14.52
CA SER A 9 22.72 -43.05 -15.54
C SER A 9 24.16 -42.86 -15.00
N PRO A 10 25.27 -42.69 -15.78
CA PRO A 10 25.50 -41.47 -16.59
C PRO A 10 26.56 -41.53 -17.76
N THR A 11 26.82 -40.37 -18.37
CA THR A 11 28.11 -39.82 -18.94
C THR A 11 29.15 -40.66 -19.73
N SER A 12 29.31 -40.30 -21.01
CA SER A 12 30.54 -39.92 -21.78
C SER A 12 31.95 -40.51 -21.52
N HIS A 13 32.67 -40.85 -22.60
CA HIS A 13 34.14 -40.63 -22.73
C HIS A 13 34.64 -40.54 -24.21
N TRP A 14 35.96 -40.51 -24.44
CA TRP A 14 36.65 -39.89 -25.62
C TRP A 14 37.66 -40.81 -26.37
N CYS A 15 38.37 -40.24 -27.38
CA CYS A 15 39.56 -40.76 -28.12
C CYS A 15 39.31 -41.76 -29.29
N SER A 16 40.18 -41.92 -30.32
CA SER A 16 41.58 -41.44 -30.55
C SER A 16 41.95 -41.19 -32.04
N ASN A 17 43.22 -40.75 -32.29
CA ASN A 17 43.97 -40.58 -33.56
C ASN A 17 43.75 -39.23 -34.30
N GLY A 18 44.74 -38.53 -34.87
CA GLY A 18 46.21 -38.68 -35.05
C GLY A 18 46.63 -38.04 -36.41
N SER A 19 47.74 -37.32 -36.63
CA SER A 19 49.08 -37.25 -35.99
C SER A 19 49.73 -35.83 -36.12
N SER A 20 51.00 -35.67 -35.73
CA SER A 20 51.68 -34.37 -35.43
C SER A 20 52.91 -34.02 -36.30
N ILE A 21 53.37 -32.76 -36.26
CA ILE A 21 54.80 -32.37 -36.38
C ILE A 21 55.13 -31.16 -35.45
N SER A 22 56.38 -31.08 -34.97
CA SER A 22 56.92 -30.20 -33.89
C SER A 22 57.61 -28.89 -34.40
N ARG A 23 58.05 -27.88 -33.61
CA ARG A 23 58.92 -27.84 -32.40
C ARG A 23 58.82 -26.53 -31.56
N LEU A 24 59.46 -26.51 -30.37
CA LEU A 24 59.68 -25.40 -29.42
C LEU A 24 60.82 -24.42 -29.88
N VAL A 25 61.28 -23.34 -29.21
CA VAL A 25 61.82 -23.13 -27.82
C VAL A 25 61.79 -21.62 -27.39
N ASP A 26 62.00 -21.39 -26.08
CA ASP A 26 61.87 -20.17 -25.22
C ASP A 26 62.88 -18.98 -25.28
N PHE A 27 62.46 -17.87 -24.64
CA PHE A 27 63.15 -16.77 -23.89
C PHE A 27 64.60 -16.29 -24.21
N GLY A 28 64.85 -14.97 -24.05
CA GLY A 28 66.18 -14.48 -23.55
C GLY A 28 66.77 -13.12 -23.99
N SER A 29 66.22 -12.00 -23.50
CA SER A 29 66.77 -10.60 -23.42
C SER A 29 68.25 -10.26 -23.78
N LYS A 30 68.49 -9.05 -24.35
CA LYS A 30 69.61 -8.16 -23.91
C LYS A 30 69.52 -6.67 -24.36
N TRP A 31 70.01 -5.78 -23.50
CA TRP A 31 70.12 -4.31 -23.67
C TRP A 31 71.39 -3.86 -24.42
N ARG A 32 71.34 -2.67 -25.03
CA ARG A 32 72.39 -1.62 -24.87
C ARG A 32 71.81 -0.20 -24.89
N ARG A 33 72.29 0.66 -23.98
CA ARG A 33 72.08 2.13 -23.97
C ARG A 33 73.28 2.85 -24.58
N LYS A 34 73.08 4.09 -25.04
CA LYS A 34 73.98 5.22 -24.69
C LYS A 34 73.17 6.53 -24.64
N GLN A 35 73.65 7.48 -23.85
CA GLN A 35 72.94 8.72 -23.48
C GLN A 35 73.55 9.93 -24.19
N GLN A 36 72.76 11.01 -24.30
CA GLN A 36 73.25 12.34 -23.91
C GLN A 36 72.08 13.23 -23.44
N LEU A 37 72.37 14.13 -22.51
CA LEU A 37 71.46 15.18 -22.02
C LEU A 37 71.90 16.53 -22.61
N PHE A 38 70.99 17.51 -22.69
CA PHE A 38 71.23 18.85 -22.14
C PHE A 38 69.94 19.68 -21.97
N SER A 39 70.02 20.67 -21.07
CA SER A 39 69.04 21.73 -20.77
C SER A 39 68.70 22.59 -22.03
N MET A 40 67.68 23.45 -22.13
CA MET A 40 67.18 24.42 -21.12
C MET A 40 65.86 25.11 -21.56
N ASN A 41 65.18 25.78 -20.62
CA ASN A 41 63.99 26.60 -20.87
C ASN A 41 64.22 27.80 -21.81
N SER A 42 63.28 28.07 -22.73
CA SER A 42 62.91 29.45 -23.11
C SER A 42 61.47 29.54 -23.64
N ARG A 43 60.85 30.73 -23.51
CA ARG A 43 59.42 30.98 -23.79
C ARG A 43 59.15 31.23 -25.27
N ARG A 44 58.03 30.72 -25.81
CA ARG A 44 57.29 31.39 -26.91
C ARG A 44 55.80 31.09 -26.88
N VAL A 45 54.99 32.15 -26.93
CA VAL A 45 53.52 32.09 -26.98
C VAL A 45 53.08 31.91 -28.44
N VAL A 46 52.15 30.99 -28.70
CA VAL A 46 51.40 30.93 -29.97
C VAL A 46 49.91 30.85 -29.67
N LYS A 47 49.19 31.94 -29.93
CA LYS A 47 47.72 31.96 -29.89
C LYS A 47 47.18 31.15 -31.07
N ARG A 48 46.30 30.18 -30.83
CA ARG A 48 45.34 29.74 -31.86
C ARG A 48 44.10 30.63 -31.77
N ARG A 49 43.66 31.15 -32.91
CA ARG A 49 42.55 32.11 -33.03
C ARG A 49 41.22 31.37 -33.19
N SER A 50 40.18 31.91 -32.57
CA SER A 50 38.79 31.71 -32.96
C SER A 50 38.56 32.23 -34.39
N VAL A 51 37.70 31.56 -35.16
CA VAL A 51 37.12 32.09 -36.40
C VAL A 51 35.62 32.18 -36.22
N SER A 52 35.11 33.41 -36.13
CA SER A 52 33.68 33.72 -36.08
C SER A 52 33.14 33.94 -37.50
N VAL A 53 32.05 33.26 -37.87
CA VAL A 53 31.31 33.56 -39.09
C VAL A 53 30.09 34.41 -38.73
N SER A 54 30.18 35.70 -38.97
CA SER A 54 29.04 36.63 -38.89
C SER A 54 28.58 36.96 -40.30
N ILE A 55 27.32 36.66 -40.62
CA ILE A 55 26.72 37.04 -41.90
C ILE A 55 26.45 38.55 -41.88
N LYS A 56 27.05 39.29 -42.81
CA LYS A 56 26.73 40.70 -43.06
C LYS A 56 25.85 40.81 -44.31
N ASN A 57 24.61 41.22 -44.14
CA ASN A 57 23.86 41.82 -45.24
C ASN A 57 24.38 43.24 -45.50
N VAL A 58 24.40 43.64 -46.77
CA VAL A 58 24.88 44.97 -47.20
C VAL A 58 23.69 45.91 -47.32
N SER A 59 23.81 47.12 -46.77
CA SER A 59 22.78 48.17 -46.87
C SER A 59 23.05 49.13 -48.02
N SER A 60 22.01 49.52 -48.76
CA SER A 60 22.06 50.67 -49.68
C SER A 60 20.76 51.49 -49.62
N SER A 61 20.87 52.72 -49.10
CA SER A 61 20.00 53.89 -49.35
C SER A 61 18.46 53.76 -49.28
N GLU A 62 17.91 54.32 -48.19
CA GLU A 62 16.60 54.97 -48.05
C GLU A 62 16.31 56.11 -49.07
N PRO A 63 15.11 56.76 -49.08
CA PRO A 63 13.76 56.31 -48.66
C PRO A 63 12.61 56.74 -49.62
N LYS A 64 11.37 56.21 -49.42
CA LYS A 64 10.13 57.01 -49.18
C LYS A 64 8.80 56.21 -49.16
N GLN A 65 8.13 56.27 -48.00
CA GLN A 65 6.69 56.46 -47.72
C GLN A 65 5.56 56.06 -48.71
N LYS A 66 4.51 55.46 -48.11
CA LYS A 66 3.11 55.27 -48.60
C LYS A 66 2.97 54.20 -49.71
N LEU A 67 1.90 53.41 -49.74
CA LEU A 67 0.50 53.66 -49.37
C LEU A 67 -0.14 52.54 -48.52
N LYS A 68 -1.30 52.85 -47.92
CA LYS A 68 -2.39 51.87 -47.70
C LYS A 68 -3.30 51.89 -48.94
N ASP A 69 -3.96 50.79 -49.26
CA ASP A 69 -5.40 50.62 -49.05
C ASP A 69 -5.80 49.19 -49.47
N ASP A 70 -7.03 48.78 -49.11
CA ASP A 70 -7.46 47.37 -49.06
C ASP A 70 -7.93 46.76 -50.39
N ALA A 71 -8.12 45.44 -50.33
CA ALA A 71 -8.91 44.57 -51.21
C ALA A 71 -8.39 44.30 -52.65
N LEU A 72 -8.01 43.04 -52.87
CA LEU A 72 -8.71 42.17 -53.81
C LEU A 72 -8.72 40.73 -53.27
N ILE A 73 -9.71 39.94 -53.68
CA ILE A 73 -9.86 38.52 -53.30
C ILE A 73 -9.31 37.68 -54.45
N GLU A 74 -8.33 36.82 -54.16
CA GLU A 74 -7.99 35.66 -55.00
C GLU A 74 -7.91 34.42 -54.10
N GLU A 75 -8.10 33.25 -54.70
CA GLU A 75 -8.52 32.02 -54.02
C GLU A 75 -7.30 31.21 -53.54
N GLU A 76 -7.11 31.05 -52.22
CA GLU A 76 -6.18 30.04 -51.70
C GLU A 76 -6.81 28.64 -51.86
N GLU A 77 -6.14 27.75 -52.59
CA GLU A 77 -6.58 26.38 -52.83
C GLU A 77 -6.77 25.63 -51.50
N GLU A 78 -7.94 25.02 -51.28
CA GLU A 78 -8.18 24.17 -50.11
C GLU A 78 -7.26 22.93 -50.15
N VAL A 79 -6.17 22.98 -49.39
CA VAL A 79 -5.40 21.78 -49.03
C VAL A 79 -6.36 20.82 -48.32
N PRO A 80 -6.65 19.63 -48.88
CA PRO A 80 -7.75 18.81 -48.38
C PRO A 80 -7.53 18.38 -46.93
N ARG A 81 -8.43 18.78 -46.03
CA ARG A 81 -8.47 18.35 -44.62
C ARG A 81 -8.92 16.89 -44.51
N ILE A 82 -8.13 15.97 -45.05
CA ILE A 82 -8.31 14.53 -44.87
C ILE A 82 -7.85 14.16 -43.46
N LEU A 83 -8.79 14.24 -42.50
CA LEU A 83 -8.85 13.35 -41.34
C LEU A 83 -10.23 13.50 -40.65
N ASN A 84 -11.29 13.08 -41.34
CA ASN A 84 -12.40 12.44 -40.62
C ASN A 84 -11.88 11.06 -40.20
N PRO A 85 -11.69 10.78 -38.89
CA PRO A 85 -11.26 9.46 -38.44
C PRO A 85 -12.43 8.48 -38.58
N SER A 86 -12.54 7.83 -39.73
CA SER A 86 -13.39 6.64 -39.87
C SER A 86 -12.97 5.62 -38.81
N THR A 87 -13.90 5.17 -37.97
CA THR A 87 -13.63 4.26 -36.84
C THR A 87 -12.72 3.11 -37.30
N PRO A 88 -11.55 2.89 -36.64
CA PRO A 88 -10.49 2.07 -37.20
C PRO A 88 -10.95 0.62 -37.37
N ASN A 89 -11.07 0.19 -38.63
CA ASN A 89 -11.52 -1.15 -38.97
C ASN A 89 -10.42 -2.19 -38.69
N ALA A 90 -10.81 -3.46 -38.56
CA ALA A 90 -9.91 -4.57 -38.25
C ALA A 90 -8.72 -4.74 -39.22
N SER A 91 -8.82 -4.27 -40.48
CA SER A 91 -7.70 -4.30 -41.43
C SER A 91 -6.66 -3.22 -41.12
N SER A 92 -7.12 -2.00 -40.78
CA SER A 92 -6.25 -0.91 -40.34
C SER A 92 -5.55 -1.23 -39.01
N ILE A 93 -6.27 -1.84 -38.07
CA ILE A 93 -5.72 -2.29 -36.78
C ILE A 93 -4.68 -3.40 -37.01
N ALA A 94 -4.96 -4.43 -37.82
CA ALA A 94 -3.98 -5.47 -38.13
C ALA A 94 -2.71 -4.91 -38.78
N SER A 95 -2.84 -3.84 -39.59
CA SER A 95 -1.70 -3.13 -40.18
C SER A 95 -0.91 -2.32 -39.14
N SER A 96 -1.57 -1.68 -38.16
CA SER A 96 -0.92 -1.00 -37.03
C SER A 96 -0.18 -1.99 -36.12
N ILE A 97 -0.81 -3.10 -35.73
CA ILE A 97 -0.16 -4.18 -34.95
C ILE A 97 1.07 -4.70 -35.71
N LYS A 98 0.96 -4.95 -37.02
CA LYS A 98 2.10 -5.36 -37.83
C LYS A 98 3.20 -4.28 -37.87
N TYR A 99 2.84 -3.01 -38.03
CA TYR A 99 3.79 -1.89 -38.02
C TYR A 99 4.60 -1.86 -36.72
N HIS A 100 3.96 -1.96 -35.56
CA HIS A 100 4.69 -1.98 -34.29
C HIS A 100 5.60 -3.21 -34.14
N ALA A 101 5.17 -4.38 -34.64
CA ALA A 101 5.97 -5.61 -34.62
C ALA A 101 7.24 -5.55 -35.51
N GLU A 102 7.31 -4.61 -36.46
CA GLU A 102 8.43 -4.41 -37.40
C GLU A 102 9.25 -3.13 -37.10
N PHE A 103 8.60 -2.03 -36.68
CA PHE A 103 9.21 -0.69 -36.55
C PHE A 103 9.35 -0.17 -35.11
N THR A 104 8.69 -0.77 -34.12
CA THR A 104 8.98 -0.58 -32.68
C THR A 104 9.33 -1.90 -31.96
N PRO A 105 10.24 -2.75 -32.53
CA PRO A 105 10.44 -4.11 -32.07
C PRO A 105 11.23 -4.21 -30.74
N LEU A 106 10.76 -5.10 -29.87
CA LEU A 106 11.46 -5.56 -28.65
C LEU A 106 12.07 -6.97 -28.82
N PHE A 107 11.87 -7.60 -29.98
CA PHE A 107 12.21 -9.00 -30.26
C PHE A 107 12.74 -9.14 -31.70
N SER A 108 13.51 -10.19 -31.97
CA SER A 108 14.02 -10.52 -33.30
C SER A 108 12.91 -10.60 -34.37
N PRO A 109 13.19 -10.25 -35.64
CA PRO A 109 12.14 -10.07 -36.65
C PRO A 109 11.45 -11.36 -37.07
N GLU A 110 12.12 -12.51 -37.01
CA GLU A 110 11.75 -13.76 -37.71
C GLU A 110 10.49 -14.45 -37.17
N ARG A 111 10.00 -14.06 -36.00
CA ARG A 111 8.83 -14.67 -35.35
C ARG A 111 7.83 -13.62 -34.88
N PHE A 112 6.56 -14.02 -34.79
CA PHE A 112 5.46 -13.24 -34.22
C PHE A 112 4.70 -14.10 -33.19
N GLU A 113 5.41 -14.44 -32.12
CA GLU A 113 4.89 -15.21 -30.99
C GLU A 113 4.09 -14.31 -30.01
N LEU A 114 3.30 -14.93 -29.12
CA LEU A 114 2.36 -14.23 -28.23
C LEU A 114 2.94 -13.02 -27.47
N PRO A 115 4.17 -13.06 -26.89
CA PRO A 115 4.73 -11.88 -26.21
C PRO A 115 4.94 -10.70 -27.16
N LYS A 116 5.52 -10.93 -28.36
CA LYS A 116 5.71 -9.88 -29.37
C LYS A 116 4.39 -9.33 -29.87
N ALA A 117 3.38 -10.18 -30.03
CA ALA A 117 2.03 -9.78 -30.38
C ALA A 117 1.37 -8.91 -29.30
N TYR A 118 1.57 -9.20 -28.02
CA TYR A 118 1.12 -8.35 -26.91
C TYR A 118 1.73 -6.95 -26.98
N TYR A 119 3.06 -6.83 -27.03
CA TYR A 119 3.72 -5.51 -27.08
C TYR A 119 3.27 -4.70 -28.31
N ALA A 120 3.18 -5.34 -29.48
CA ALA A 120 2.73 -4.68 -30.71
C ALA A 120 1.24 -4.26 -30.66
N THR A 121 0.38 -5.02 -29.97
CA THR A 121 -1.04 -4.67 -29.78
C THR A 121 -1.20 -3.56 -28.73
N ALA A 122 -0.46 -3.60 -27.63
CA ALA A 122 -0.45 -2.55 -26.61
C ALA A 122 0.04 -1.22 -27.20
N GLN A 123 1.09 -1.23 -28.03
CA GLN A 123 1.56 -0.06 -28.76
C GLN A 123 0.49 0.46 -29.74
N SER A 124 -0.17 -0.42 -30.51
CA SER A 124 -1.28 -0.06 -31.41
C SER A 124 -2.44 0.63 -30.69
N VAL A 125 -2.83 0.15 -29.50
CA VAL A 125 -3.87 0.78 -28.67
C VAL A 125 -3.39 2.11 -28.09
N ARG A 126 -2.12 2.18 -27.67
CA ARG A 126 -1.53 3.39 -27.07
C ARG A 126 -1.45 4.57 -28.04
N ASP A 127 -1.34 4.35 -29.35
CA ASP A 127 -1.41 5.44 -30.33
C ASP A 127 -2.74 6.20 -30.24
N ALA A 128 -3.87 5.48 -30.10
CA ALA A 128 -5.18 6.09 -29.86
C ALA A 128 -5.25 6.79 -28.48
N LEU A 129 -4.67 6.18 -27.44
CA LEU A 129 -4.59 6.80 -26.11
C LEU A 129 -3.78 8.10 -26.12
N ILE A 130 -2.70 8.19 -26.89
CA ILE A 130 -1.86 9.39 -27.03
C ILE A 130 -2.65 10.52 -27.70
N ILE A 131 -3.40 10.23 -28.77
CA ILE A 131 -4.25 11.22 -29.45
C ILE A 131 -5.28 11.80 -28.48
N ASN A 132 -5.99 10.93 -27.75
CA ASN A 132 -7.00 11.34 -26.78
C ASN A 132 -6.38 12.08 -25.57
N TRP A 133 -5.26 11.60 -25.03
CA TRP A 133 -4.54 12.23 -23.91
C TRP A 133 -4.06 13.64 -24.27
N ASN A 134 -3.47 13.82 -25.47
CA ASN A 134 -3.04 15.13 -25.96
C ASN A 134 -4.24 16.09 -26.08
N SER A 135 -5.36 15.61 -26.64
CA SER A 135 -6.59 16.40 -26.83
C SER A 135 -7.25 16.79 -25.50
N THR A 136 -7.20 15.89 -24.51
CA THR A 136 -7.66 16.11 -23.13
C THR A 136 -6.77 17.16 -22.45
N TYR A 137 -5.45 16.98 -22.52
CA TYR A 137 -4.46 17.89 -21.96
C TYR A 137 -4.62 19.30 -22.52
N GLU A 138 -4.59 19.49 -23.85
CA GLU A 138 -4.74 20.80 -24.49
C GLU A 138 -6.06 21.49 -24.08
N SER A 139 -7.15 20.74 -23.97
CA SER A 139 -8.44 21.28 -23.56
C SER A 139 -8.46 21.70 -22.09
N TYR A 140 -7.83 20.95 -21.19
CA TYR A 140 -7.69 21.35 -19.78
C TYR A 140 -6.78 22.58 -19.61
N GLU A 141 -5.73 22.70 -20.45
CA GLU A 141 -4.87 23.89 -20.51
C GLU A 141 -5.63 25.12 -21.02
N ARG A 142 -6.40 24.98 -22.11
CA ARG A 142 -7.17 26.06 -22.74
C ARG A 142 -8.31 26.57 -21.85
N LEU A 143 -8.99 25.67 -21.13
CA LEU A 143 -10.14 26.01 -20.28
C LEU A 143 -9.74 26.47 -18.88
N ASN A 144 -8.56 26.06 -18.38
CA ASN A 144 -8.09 26.34 -17.01
C ASN A 144 -9.18 26.06 -15.96
N ALA A 145 -9.84 24.89 -16.08
CA ALA A 145 -10.82 24.40 -15.12
C ALA A 145 -10.15 24.04 -13.79
N LYS A 146 -10.94 23.96 -12.70
CA LYS A 146 -10.42 23.42 -11.43
C LYS A 146 -10.07 21.96 -11.61
N GLN A 147 -8.83 21.57 -11.27
CA GLN A 147 -8.34 20.21 -11.43
C GLN A 147 -8.09 19.54 -10.07
N ALA A 148 -8.60 18.31 -9.91
CA ALA A 148 -8.35 17.49 -8.72
C ALA A 148 -7.14 16.56 -8.90
N TYR A 149 -6.42 16.31 -7.82
CA TYR A 149 -5.19 15.52 -7.81
C TYR A 149 -5.24 14.49 -6.69
N TYR A 150 -5.32 13.21 -7.07
CA TYR A 150 -5.46 12.09 -6.14
C TYR A 150 -4.10 11.47 -5.83
N LEU A 151 -3.54 11.74 -4.65
CA LEU A 151 -2.21 11.28 -4.26
C LEU A 151 -2.32 9.98 -3.47
N SER A 152 -1.68 8.92 -3.96
CA SER A 152 -1.75 7.59 -3.37
C SER A 152 -0.41 6.86 -3.45
N MET A 153 -0.05 6.15 -2.37
CA MET A 153 1.08 5.21 -2.37
C MET A 153 0.77 3.92 -3.14
N GLU A 154 -0.48 3.68 -3.54
CA GLU A 154 -0.88 2.49 -4.29
C GLU A 154 -1.82 2.82 -5.46
N PHE A 155 -1.62 2.12 -6.58
CA PHE A 155 -2.55 1.99 -7.70
C PHE A 155 -2.53 0.55 -8.22
N LEU A 156 -3.52 -0.28 -7.85
CA LEU A 156 -3.68 -1.61 -8.44
C LEU A 156 -4.34 -1.50 -9.81
N GLN A 157 -3.61 -1.02 -10.81
CA GLN A 157 -4.14 -0.90 -12.18
C GLN A 157 -4.53 -2.27 -12.75
N GLY A 158 -3.67 -3.27 -12.53
CA GLY A 158 -3.77 -4.58 -13.21
C GLY A 158 -3.38 -4.47 -14.68
N ARG A 159 -3.81 -5.44 -15.48
CA ARG A 159 -3.71 -5.40 -16.95
C ARG A 159 -4.54 -4.26 -17.55
N ALA A 160 -4.03 -3.56 -18.55
CA ALA A 160 -4.70 -2.45 -19.21
C ALA A 160 -5.34 -2.83 -20.57
N LEU A 161 -4.81 -3.81 -21.31
CA LEU A 161 -5.16 -4.06 -22.72
C LEU A 161 -6.67 -4.17 -22.97
N LEU A 162 -7.35 -5.06 -22.24
CA LEU A 162 -8.79 -5.30 -22.42
C LEU A 162 -9.66 -4.11 -21.98
N ASN A 163 -9.19 -3.30 -21.02
CA ASN A 163 -9.92 -2.13 -20.53
C ASN A 163 -9.74 -0.94 -21.47
N ALA A 164 -8.54 -0.72 -22.01
CA ALA A 164 -8.30 0.32 -23.00
C ALA A 164 -9.05 0.03 -24.31
N ILE A 165 -8.99 -1.21 -24.82
CA ILE A 165 -9.75 -1.64 -26.00
C ILE A 165 -11.27 -1.52 -25.76
N GLY A 166 -11.74 -1.88 -24.57
CA GLY A 166 -13.16 -1.80 -24.18
C GLY A 166 -13.68 -0.39 -24.02
N ASN A 167 -12.95 0.50 -23.34
CA ASN A 167 -13.32 1.91 -23.15
C ASN A 167 -13.35 2.70 -24.48
N LEU A 168 -12.51 2.31 -25.44
CA LEU A 168 -12.51 2.82 -26.82
C LEU A 168 -13.58 2.18 -27.74
N GLU A 169 -14.38 1.23 -27.25
CA GLU A 169 -15.37 0.43 -28.03
C GLU A 169 -14.78 -0.40 -29.20
N LEU A 170 -13.47 -0.68 -29.20
CA LEU A 170 -12.79 -1.36 -30.32
C LEU A 170 -12.65 -2.89 -30.16
N THR A 171 -13.29 -3.50 -29.15
CA THR A 171 -13.15 -4.94 -28.80
C THR A 171 -13.37 -5.89 -29.99
N GLY A 172 -14.43 -5.68 -30.77
CA GLY A 172 -14.69 -6.51 -31.96
C GLY A 172 -13.61 -6.34 -33.03
N ALA A 173 -13.16 -5.11 -33.27
CA ALA A 173 -12.20 -4.79 -34.31
C ALA A 173 -10.78 -5.30 -33.98
N TYR A 174 -10.35 -5.22 -32.71
CA TYR A 174 -9.09 -5.84 -32.26
C TYR A 174 -9.14 -7.37 -32.26
N ALA A 175 -10.28 -7.98 -31.89
CA ALA A 175 -10.44 -9.43 -31.94
C ALA A 175 -10.37 -9.97 -33.39
N GLU A 176 -11.03 -9.31 -34.33
CA GLU A 176 -10.96 -9.65 -35.76
C GLU A 176 -9.55 -9.38 -36.34
N ALA A 177 -8.90 -8.29 -35.95
CA ALA A 177 -7.54 -7.96 -36.37
C ALA A 177 -6.52 -9.02 -35.93
N LEU A 178 -6.57 -9.45 -34.66
CA LEU A 178 -5.71 -10.52 -34.16
C LEU A 178 -6.04 -11.87 -34.78
N SER A 179 -7.33 -12.16 -35.05
CA SER A 179 -7.74 -13.38 -35.76
C SER A 179 -7.15 -13.46 -37.17
N LYS A 180 -7.09 -12.34 -37.89
CA LYS A 180 -6.40 -12.23 -39.20
C LYS A 180 -4.88 -12.43 -39.11
N LEU A 181 -4.28 -12.20 -37.94
CA LEU A 181 -2.87 -12.49 -37.64
C LEU A 181 -2.66 -13.89 -37.03
N GLY A 182 -3.71 -14.73 -36.95
CA GLY A 182 -3.64 -16.10 -36.44
C GLY A 182 -3.69 -16.24 -34.92
N LEU A 183 -4.11 -15.20 -34.19
CA LEU A 183 -4.09 -15.10 -32.73
C LEU A 183 -5.49 -14.84 -32.15
N SER A 184 -5.66 -15.05 -30.84
CA SER A 184 -6.86 -14.64 -30.09
C SER A 184 -6.53 -13.51 -29.12
N LEU A 185 -7.47 -12.57 -28.95
CA LEU A 185 -7.33 -11.44 -28.02
C LEU A 185 -7.14 -11.91 -26.58
N GLU A 186 -7.80 -13.00 -26.17
CA GLU A 186 -7.66 -13.59 -24.84
C GLU A 186 -6.25 -14.14 -24.59
N ASN A 187 -5.66 -14.88 -25.54
CA ASN A 187 -4.29 -15.40 -25.39
C ASN A 187 -3.25 -14.27 -25.36
N VAL A 188 -3.45 -13.20 -26.14
CA VAL A 188 -2.59 -12.01 -26.16
C VAL A 188 -2.71 -11.23 -24.85
N ALA A 189 -3.93 -11.01 -24.33
CA ALA A 189 -4.15 -10.37 -23.04
C ALA A 189 -3.65 -11.19 -21.83
N CYS A 190 -3.45 -12.50 -21.97
CA CYS A 190 -2.81 -13.34 -20.96
C CYS A 190 -1.27 -13.29 -20.99
N GLN A 191 -0.65 -12.51 -21.88
CA GLN A 191 0.80 -12.20 -21.81
C GLN A 191 1.10 -10.89 -21.06
N GLU A 192 0.09 -10.08 -20.78
CA GLU A 192 0.27 -8.79 -20.10
C GLU A 192 0.48 -9.03 -18.59
N PRO A 193 1.61 -8.56 -18.00
CA PRO A 193 1.79 -8.61 -16.55
C PRO A 193 0.93 -7.55 -15.85
N ASP A 194 0.43 -7.85 -14.65
CA ASP A 194 -0.16 -6.84 -13.77
C ASP A 194 0.88 -5.76 -13.44
N ALA A 195 0.52 -4.48 -13.64
CA ALA A 195 1.39 -3.38 -13.22
C ALA A 195 1.51 -3.36 -11.69
N ALA A 196 2.69 -3.71 -11.17
CA ALA A 196 2.93 -3.94 -9.74
C ALA A 196 3.10 -2.62 -8.95
N LEU A 197 2.07 -1.78 -8.98
CA LEU A 197 2.03 -0.43 -8.42
C LEU A 197 1.15 -0.32 -7.16
N GLY A 198 0.68 -1.45 -6.62
CA GLY A 198 -0.22 -1.51 -5.46
C GLY A 198 -0.27 -2.90 -4.81
N ASN A 199 -1.09 -3.06 -3.76
CA ASN A 199 -1.23 -4.28 -2.96
C ASN A 199 -2.68 -4.56 -2.54
N GLY A 200 -3.39 -3.54 -2.02
CA GLY A 200 -4.65 -3.72 -1.30
C GLY A 200 -5.85 -2.97 -1.88
N GLY A 201 -6.93 -2.97 -1.10
CA GLY A 201 -8.16 -2.25 -1.43
C GLY A 201 -7.94 -0.75 -1.68
N LEU A 202 -7.02 -0.13 -0.93
CA LEU A 202 -6.59 1.26 -1.08
C LEU A 202 -6.12 1.57 -2.51
N GLY A 203 -5.21 0.75 -3.05
CA GLY A 203 -4.72 0.89 -4.41
C GLY A 203 -5.75 0.57 -5.48
N ARG A 204 -6.64 -0.39 -5.24
CA ARG A 204 -7.67 -0.74 -6.22
C ARG A 204 -8.83 0.26 -6.25
N LEU A 205 -9.12 0.92 -5.13
CA LEU A 205 -10.04 2.06 -5.07
C LEU A 205 -9.52 3.21 -5.92
N ALA A 206 -8.27 3.64 -5.70
CA ALA A 206 -7.63 4.70 -6.48
C ALA A 206 -7.66 4.41 -8.00
N SER A 207 -7.39 3.16 -8.40
CA SER A 207 -7.50 2.74 -9.81
C SER A 207 -8.94 2.57 -10.33
N CYS A 208 -9.98 2.46 -9.49
CA CYS A 208 -11.38 2.56 -9.93
C CYS A 208 -11.84 4.02 -10.05
N PHE A 209 -11.39 4.88 -9.13
CA PHE A 209 -11.63 6.31 -9.16
C PHE A 209 -11.09 6.94 -10.45
N LEU A 210 -9.89 6.60 -10.90
CA LEU A 210 -9.35 7.12 -12.17
C LEU A 210 -10.18 6.72 -13.40
N ASP A 211 -10.63 5.46 -13.50
CA ASP A 211 -11.52 5.02 -14.59
C ASP A 211 -12.88 5.74 -14.57
N SER A 212 -13.38 6.08 -13.38
CA SER A 212 -14.64 6.80 -13.19
C SER A 212 -14.49 8.30 -13.49
N LEU A 213 -13.41 8.93 -13.02
CA LEU A 213 -13.05 10.31 -13.35
C LEU A 213 -12.89 10.52 -14.86
N ALA A 214 -12.25 9.57 -15.55
CA ALA A 214 -12.10 9.61 -17.00
C ALA A 214 -13.45 9.46 -17.72
N THR A 215 -14.26 8.48 -17.30
CA THR A 215 -15.58 8.17 -17.90
C THR A 215 -16.57 9.32 -17.72
N LEU A 216 -16.59 9.94 -16.55
CA LEU A 216 -17.47 11.07 -16.20
C LEU A 216 -16.91 12.43 -16.65
N ASN A 217 -15.88 12.46 -17.51
CA ASN A 217 -15.26 13.67 -18.06
C ASN A 217 -14.68 14.65 -17.01
N TYR A 218 -14.35 14.20 -15.79
CA TYR A 218 -13.85 15.10 -14.75
C TYR A 218 -12.36 15.50 -14.95
N PRO A 219 -12.02 16.78 -14.75
CA PRO A 219 -10.64 17.25 -14.73
C PRO A 219 -9.93 16.77 -13.46
N ALA A 220 -9.34 15.58 -13.50
CA ALA A 220 -8.55 15.04 -12.41
C ALA A 220 -7.41 14.13 -12.87
N TRP A 221 -6.33 14.06 -12.10
CA TRP A 221 -5.20 13.13 -12.30
C TRP A 221 -4.89 12.33 -11.03
N GLY A 222 -4.25 11.17 -11.19
CA GLY A 222 -3.61 10.44 -10.10
C GLY A 222 -2.11 10.71 -10.04
N TYR A 223 -1.54 10.76 -8.83
CA TYR A 223 -0.09 10.80 -8.59
C TYR A 223 0.35 9.63 -7.70
N GLY A 224 1.42 8.94 -8.11
CA GLY A 224 2.01 7.81 -7.38
C GLY A 224 3.51 7.63 -7.63
N LEU A 225 4.09 6.54 -7.11
CA LEU A 225 5.49 6.16 -7.35
C LEU A 225 5.58 4.97 -8.34
N ARG A 226 6.60 4.97 -9.21
CA ARG A 226 6.81 3.92 -10.22
C ARG A 226 7.60 2.74 -9.64
N TYR A 227 6.94 1.93 -8.81
CA TYR A 227 7.56 0.76 -8.16
C TYR A 227 8.07 -0.28 -9.17
N LYS A 228 9.35 -0.66 -9.03
CA LYS A 228 9.98 -1.65 -9.91
C LYS A 228 9.57 -3.08 -9.60
N TYR A 229 9.54 -3.44 -8.31
CA TYR A 229 9.40 -4.82 -7.83
C TYR A 229 8.10 -5.06 -7.06
N GLY A 230 7.18 -4.07 -7.06
CA GLY A 230 5.89 -4.14 -6.37
C GLY A 230 6.03 -4.34 -4.87
N LEU A 231 5.15 -5.16 -4.28
CA LEU A 231 5.33 -5.66 -2.92
C LEU A 231 6.18 -6.94 -2.95
N PHE A 232 5.64 -8.00 -3.56
CA PHE A 232 6.33 -9.22 -3.99
C PHE A 232 5.35 -10.09 -4.81
N LYS A 233 5.91 -10.88 -5.73
CA LYS A 233 5.28 -12.00 -6.43
C LYS A 233 5.18 -13.19 -5.48
N GLN A 234 3.98 -13.73 -5.28
CA GLN A 234 3.76 -14.81 -4.31
C GLN A 234 4.02 -16.18 -4.96
N GLN A 235 4.88 -16.98 -4.35
CA GLN A 235 4.99 -18.40 -4.66
C GLN A 235 4.45 -19.24 -3.49
N ILE A 236 3.92 -20.41 -3.79
CA ILE A 236 3.43 -21.38 -2.82
C ILE A 236 4.25 -22.66 -2.99
N THR A 237 4.98 -23.02 -1.95
CA THR A 237 5.83 -24.21 -1.92
C THR A 237 5.36 -25.15 -0.79
N LYS A 238 6.04 -26.30 -0.64
CA LYS A 238 5.81 -27.23 0.48
C LYS A 238 5.97 -26.58 1.86
N ASP A 239 6.68 -25.46 1.97
CA ASP A 239 6.99 -24.76 3.22
C ASP A 239 6.05 -23.56 3.46
N GLY A 240 5.16 -23.25 2.50
CA GLY A 240 4.12 -22.22 2.60
C GLY A 240 4.28 -21.10 1.58
N GLN A 241 4.14 -19.85 2.02
CA GLN A 241 4.38 -18.67 1.19
C GLN A 241 5.88 -18.35 1.08
N GLU A 242 6.35 -18.18 -0.15
CA GLU A 242 7.65 -17.57 -0.48
C GLU A 242 7.44 -16.28 -1.30
N GLU A 243 8.32 -15.30 -1.08
CA GLU A 243 8.25 -13.96 -1.66
C GLU A 243 9.36 -13.73 -2.70
N VAL A 244 8.99 -13.40 -3.94
CA VAL A 244 9.91 -13.12 -5.05
C VAL A 244 9.68 -11.69 -5.57
N ALA A 245 10.67 -11.04 -6.16
CA ALA A 245 10.48 -9.72 -6.77
C ALA A 245 9.57 -9.79 -8.01
N GLU A 246 8.72 -8.78 -8.22
CA GLU A 246 7.87 -8.69 -9.42
C GLU A 246 8.71 -8.30 -10.67
N ASP A 247 8.41 -8.91 -11.81
CA ASP A 247 9.20 -8.85 -13.07
C ASP A 247 8.59 -7.93 -14.15
N TRP A 248 7.50 -7.21 -13.82
CA TRP A 248 6.65 -6.47 -14.77
C TRP A 248 7.33 -5.36 -15.60
N LEU A 249 8.56 -4.97 -15.26
CA LEU A 249 9.33 -3.92 -15.94
C LEU A 249 10.64 -4.40 -16.60
N GLU A 250 10.95 -5.70 -16.62
CA GLU A 250 12.21 -6.19 -17.21
C GLU A 250 12.33 -5.92 -18.72
N MET A 251 11.20 -5.94 -19.44
CA MET A 251 11.12 -5.58 -20.87
C MET A 251 10.58 -4.15 -21.09
N GLY A 252 10.36 -3.39 -20.00
CA GLY A 252 9.63 -2.13 -20.01
C GLY A 252 8.10 -2.29 -20.10
N ASN A 253 7.38 -1.24 -19.68
CA ASN A 253 5.92 -1.17 -19.75
C ASN A 253 5.50 -0.49 -21.07
N PRO A 254 4.67 -1.09 -21.94
CA PRO A 254 4.28 -0.47 -23.19
C PRO A 254 3.30 0.70 -23.01
N TRP A 255 2.62 0.82 -21.86
CA TRP A 255 1.56 1.80 -21.64
C TRP A 255 2.04 3.20 -21.22
N GLU A 256 3.24 3.30 -20.64
CA GLU A 256 3.75 4.55 -20.08
C GLU A 256 4.41 5.49 -21.12
N ILE A 257 4.50 6.77 -20.77
CA ILE A 257 5.13 7.82 -21.56
C ILE A 257 6.10 8.59 -20.65
N LEU A 258 7.41 8.39 -20.86
CA LEU A 258 8.47 9.12 -20.15
C LEU A 258 8.50 10.60 -20.56
N ARG A 259 8.45 11.50 -19.58
CA ARG A 259 8.56 12.96 -19.75
C ARG A 259 9.91 13.44 -19.23
N ASN A 260 10.93 13.45 -20.09
CA ASN A 260 12.29 13.88 -19.72
C ASN A 260 12.40 15.38 -19.38
N ASP A 261 11.46 16.16 -19.89
CA ASP A 261 11.24 17.59 -19.62
C ASP A 261 10.60 17.85 -18.25
N ILE A 262 9.84 16.89 -17.70
CA ILE A 262 9.15 17.00 -16.42
C ILE A 262 9.99 16.30 -15.35
N SER A 263 10.95 17.05 -14.80
CA SER A 263 11.77 16.60 -13.68
C SER A 263 11.90 17.66 -12.59
N TYR A 264 11.68 17.24 -11.34
CA TYR A 264 11.70 18.10 -10.16
C TYR A 264 12.74 17.63 -9.14
N PRO A 265 13.48 18.55 -8.49
CA PRO A 265 14.39 18.22 -7.41
C PRO A 265 13.62 17.87 -6.14
N VAL A 266 14.09 16.84 -5.42
CA VAL A 266 13.60 16.48 -4.08
C VAL A 266 14.81 16.40 -3.15
N LYS A 267 14.75 17.14 -2.05
CA LYS A 267 15.83 17.28 -1.05
C LYS A 267 15.56 16.42 0.18
N PHE A 268 16.62 15.91 0.81
CA PHE A 268 16.60 15.28 2.13
C PHE A 268 17.74 15.80 3.02
N TYR A 269 17.59 15.64 4.34
CA TYR A 269 18.55 16.08 5.35
C TYR A 269 18.81 17.60 5.30
N GLY A 270 20.07 18.02 5.20
CA GLY A 270 20.45 19.44 5.13
C GLY A 270 20.18 20.19 6.44
N LYS A 271 20.00 21.51 6.35
CA LYS A 271 19.63 22.37 7.48
C LYS A 271 18.90 23.63 7.00
N VAL A 272 18.12 24.24 7.87
CA VAL A 272 17.53 25.56 7.61
C VAL A 272 18.54 26.64 8.02
N VAL A 273 18.63 27.71 7.21
CA VAL A 273 19.29 28.97 7.55
C VAL A 273 18.34 30.13 7.29
N SER A 274 18.56 31.26 7.96
CA SER A 274 17.83 32.51 7.68
C SER A 274 18.65 33.41 6.76
N GLY A 275 18.04 33.90 5.69
CA GLY A 275 18.61 34.88 4.77
C GLY A 275 18.68 36.29 5.38
N SER A 276 19.40 37.19 4.71
CA SER A 276 19.51 38.61 5.10
C SER A 276 18.21 39.39 4.93
N ASP A 277 17.25 38.85 4.19
CA ASP A 277 15.87 39.34 4.04
C ASP A 277 14.90 38.72 5.07
N GLY A 278 15.41 37.90 5.99
CA GLY A 278 14.64 37.19 7.00
C GLY A 278 13.98 35.89 6.53
N LYS A 279 14.06 35.52 5.24
CA LYS A 279 13.44 34.30 4.73
C LYS A 279 14.19 33.05 5.19
N LYS A 280 13.46 31.94 5.34
CA LYS A 280 14.04 30.62 5.60
C LYS A 280 14.52 30.00 4.28
N HIS A 281 15.70 29.39 4.31
CA HIS A 281 16.25 28.64 3.19
C HIS A 281 16.74 27.27 3.67
N TRP A 282 16.26 26.20 3.05
CA TRP A 282 16.69 24.83 3.33
C TRP A 282 17.86 24.45 2.41
N ILE A 283 19.05 24.27 2.99
CA ILE A 283 20.31 24.15 2.23
C ILE A 283 21.13 22.91 2.60
N GLY A 284 21.98 22.49 1.66
CA GLY A 284 22.79 21.27 1.77
C GLY A 284 21.93 20.00 1.74
N GLY A 285 22.43 18.93 2.36
CA GLY A 285 21.74 17.64 2.41
C GLY A 285 22.04 16.75 1.22
N GLU A 286 21.07 15.92 0.87
CA GLU A 286 21.05 15.02 -0.29
C GLU A 286 20.00 15.56 -1.27
N ASP A 287 20.30 15.61 -2.57
CA ASP A 287 19.37 16.00 -3.62
C ASP A 287 19.19 14.85 -4.62
N ILE A 288 17.95 14.55 -5.00
CA ILE A 288 17.61 13.60 -6.06
C ILE A 288 16.69 14.26 -7.08
N LYS A 289 16.56 13.64 -8.26
CA LYS A 289 15.60 14.08 -9.29
C LYS A 289 14.47 13.07 -9.38
N ALA A 290 13.23 13.55 -9.22
CA ALA A 290 12.04 12.82 -9.65
C ALA A 290 11.80 13.10 -11.14
N VAL A 291 11.41 12.07 -11.91
CA VAL A 291 11.09 12.16 -13.34
C VAL A 291 9.72 11.53 -13.58
N ALA A 292 8.87 12.20 -14.36
CA ALA A 292 7.50 11.75 -14.62
C ALA A 292 7.41 10.65 -15.70
N TYR A 293 6.60 9.64 -15.42
CA TYR A 293 6.09 8.65 -16.36
C TYR A 293 4.57 8.74 -16.36
N ASP A 294 3.98 9.14 -17.48
CA ASP A 294 2.53 9.26 -17.64
C ASP A 294 1.92 7.93 -18.09
N VAL A 295 0.86 7.46 -17.41
CA VAL A 295 0.03 6.33 -17.81
C VAL A 295 -1.35 6.86 -18.17
N PRO A 296 -1.72 6.93 -19.47
CA PRO A 296 -3.03 7.40 -19.90
C PRO A 296 -4.17 6.51 -19.39
N ILE A 297 -5.24 7.11 -18.88
CA ILE A 297 -6.44 6.42 -18.39
C ILE A 297 -7.64 6.83 -19.26
N PRO A 298 -8.09 6.01 -20.23
CA PRO A 298 -9.24 6.33 -21.09
C PRO A 298 -10.55 6.16 -20.34
N GLY A 299 -11.50 7.08 -20.54
CA GLY A 299 -12.88 6.94 -20.10
C GLY A 299 -13.72 6.06 -21.04
N TYR A 300 -14.76 5.43 -20.51
CA TYR A 300 -15.68 4.59 -21.28
C TYR A 300 -16.59 5.44 -22.18
N LYS A 301 -16.62 5.13 -23.50
CA LYS A 301 -17.41 5.84 -24.53
C LYS A 301 -17.17 7.35 -24.60
N THR A 302 -15.99 7.83 -24.20
CA THR A 302 -15.59 9.25 -24.28
C THR A 302 -14.20 9.43 -24.88
N LYS A 303 -13.94 10.61 -25.43
CA LYS A 303 -12.60 11.06 -25.85
C LYS A 303 -11.69 11.36 -24.65
N THR A 304 -12.27 11.57 -23.45
CA THR A 304 -11.52 11.97 -22.26
C THR A 304 -10.56 10.87 -21.82
N THR A 305 -9.27 11.18 -21.87
CA THR A 305 -8.19 10.31 -21.39
C THR A 305 -7.35 11.09 -20.39
N ILE A 306 -7.58 10.85 -19.11
CA ILE A 306 -6.84 11.49 -18.01
C ILE A 306 -5.48 10.81 -17.79
N ASN A 307 -4.79 11.17 -16.72
CA ASN A 307 -3.43 10.73 -16.44
C ASN A 307 -3.27 10.11 -15.05
N LEU A 308 -2.49 9.04 -14.96
CA LEU A 308 -1.78 8.64 -13.75
C LEU A 308 -0.29 8.96 -13.95
N ARG A 309 0.20 9.99 -13.26
CA ARG A 309 1.61 10.39 -13.28
C ARG A 309 2.38 9.64 -12.18
N LEU A 310 3.35 8.85 -12.59
CA LEU A 310 4.19 8.06 -11.71
C LEU A 310 5.60 8.64 -11.63
N TRP A 311 6.08 8.89 -10.42
CA TRP A 311 7.43 9.39 -10.18
C TRP A 311 8.45 8.26 -10.15
N SER A 312 9.54 8.43 -10.89
CA SER A 312 10.73 7.59 -10.83
C SER A 312 11.91 8.43 -10.33
N THR A 313 12.61 7.96 -9.30
CA THR A 313 13.79 8.64 -8.74
C THR A 313 15.06 8.31 -9.53
N LYS A 314 15.92 9.31 -9.73
CA LYS A 314 17.24 9.19 -10.35
C LYS A 314 18.28 10.11 -9.69
N ALA A 315 19.54 9.73 -9.79
CA ALA A 315 20.66 10.64 -9.60
C ALA A 315 21.03 11.31 -10.94
N PRO A 316 21.51 12.56 -10.92
CA PRO A 316 22.41 13.07 -11.94
C PRO A 316 23.60 12.11 -12.20
N SER A 317 23.97 11.87 -13.46
CA SER A 317 25.14 11.03 -13.80
C SER A 317 26.49 11.64 -13.41
N GLU A 318 26.49 12.92 -13.05
CA GLU A 318 27.62 13.66 -12.47
C GLU A 318 27.92 13.26 -11.01
N ASP A 319 27.00 12.58 -10.32
CA ASP A 319 27.20 12.07 -8.95
C ASP A 319 27.98 10.74 -8.87
N LEU A 320 28.40 10.19 -10.02
CA LEU A 320 29.25 8.99 -10.08
C LEU A 320 30.70 9.35 -9.73
N ASP A 321 31.20 8.92 -8.57
CA ASP A 321 32.60 9.14 -8.18
C ASP A 321 33.54 8.27 -9.03
N LEU A 322 33.93 8.82 -10.18
CA LEU A 322 34.90 8.23 -11.10
C LEU A 322 36.29 8.04 -10.49
N TYR A 323 36.66 8.78 -9.43
CA TYR A 323 37.93 8.55 -8.74
C TYR A 323 37.86 7.25 -7.92
N ALA A 324 36.80 7.06 -7.13
CA ALA A 324 36.54 5.79 -6.45
C ALA A 324 36.38 4.63 -7.45
N PHE A 325 35.72 4.85 -8.59
CA PHE A 325 35.54 3.81 -9.61
C PHE A 325 36.87 3.31 -10.16
N ASN A 326 37.76 4.23 -10.55
CA ASN A 326 39.08 3.90 -11.08
C ASN A 326 40.05 3.41 -10.00
N ALA A 327 39.77 3.66 -8.71
CA ALA A 327 40.47 3.08 -7.57
C ALA A 327 39.99 1.67 -7.19
N GLY A 328 38.96 1.12 -7.86
CA GLY A 328 38.37 -0.20 -7.57
C GLY A 328 37.31 -0.22 -6.46
N ASP A 329 37.05 0.92 -5.80
CA ASP A 329 35.97 1.06 -4.82
C ASP A 329 34.64 1.33 -5.53
N HIS A 330 34.16 0.32 -6.26
CA HIS A 330 32.93 0.40 -7.05
C HIS A 330 31.67 0.63 -6.18
N THR A 331 31.71 0.25 -4.91
CA THR A 331 30.61 0.46 -3.96
C THR A 331 30.48 1.94 -3.58
N LYS A 332 31.59 2.60 -3.23
CA LYS A 332 31.60 4.04 -2.99
C LYS A 332 31.37 4.84 -4.28
N ALA A 333 31.98 4.41 -5.39
CA ALA A 333 31.81 5.05 -6.70
C ALA A 333 30.33 5.22 -7.07
N TYR A 334 29.57 4.15 -6.84
CA TYR A 334 28.15 4.09 -7.10
C TYR A 334 27.32 4.44 -5.85
N GLU A 335 27.84 5.11 -4.82
CA GLU A 335 27.06 5.32 -3.58
C GLU A 335 25.88 6.27 -3.78
N ALA A 336 26.09 7.42 -4.44
CA ALA A 336 25.01 8.35 -4.77
C ALA A 336 24.03 7.74 -5.79
N LEU A 337 24.55 7.09 -6.84
CA LEU A 337 23.71 6.33 -7.78
C LEU A 337 23.05 5.09 -7.13
N SER A 338 23.53 4.60 -5.98
CA SER A 338 22.85 3.55 -5.21
C SER A 338 21.68 4.11 -4.42
N ASN A 339 21.89 5.27 -3.80
CA ASN A 339 20.86 6.00 -3.06
C ASN A 339 19.67 6.39 -3.95
N ALA A 340 19.90 6.69 -5.24
CA ALA A 340 18.86 7.20 -6.14
C ALA A 340 18.57 6.38 -7.42
N GLU A 341 19.51 5.61 -7.99
CA GLU A 341 19.43 5.15 -9.39
C GLU A 341 19.72 3.65 -9.69
N LYS A 342 20.20 2.84 -8.73
CA LYS A 342 20.29 1.36 -8.89
C LYS A 342 18.95 0.74 -9.32
N VAL A 343 17.87 1.46 -8.99
CA VAL A 343 16.58 1.60 -9.68
C VAL A 343 16.54 1.06 -11.13
N CYS A 344 17.47 1.35 -12.06
CA CYS A 344 17.19 1.14 -13.50
C CYS A 344 18.15 0.30 -14.38
N VAL A 345 19.15 -0.46 -13.87
CA VAL A 345 19.99 -1.33 -14.74
C VAL A 345 20.18 -2.75 -14.18
N CYS A 346 19.81 -3.76 -14.97
CA CYS A 346 20.02 -5.18 -14.67
C CYS A 346 20.67 -5.91 -15.86
N VAL A 347 21.91 -5.55 -16.21
CA VAL A 347 22.77 -6.30 -17.14
C VAL A 347 24.19 -6.35 -16.55
N CYS A 348 24.88 -7.49 -16.68
CA CYS A 348 26.30 -7.69 -16.33
C CYS A 348 26.74 -7.65 -14.84
N PHE A 349 25.92 -8.09 -13.87
CA PHE A 349 26.42 -8.46 -12.53
C PHE A 349 26.07 -9.89 -12.07
N LEU A 350 26.11 -10.84 -13.01
CA LEU A 350 26.11 -12.28 -12.75
C LEU A 350 27.53 -12.85 -12.94
N LEU A 351 28.48 -12.47 -12.08
CA LEU A 351 29.78 -13.15 -11.87
C LEU A 351 30.61 -12.49 -10.75
N LEU A 352 30.23 -12.70 -9.48
CA LEU A 352 31.13 -12.70 -8.33
C LEU A 352 30.40 -13.15 -7.06
N ASN A 353 30.60 -14.40 -6.67
CA ASN A 353 30.31 -14.89 -5.32
C ASN A 353 31.42 -14.45 -4.35
N THR A 354 31.13 -14.52 -3.05
CA THR A 354 32.06 -14.47 -1.88
C THR A 354 32.08 -13.16 -1.08
N TYR A 355 31.45 -13.21 0.10
CA TYR A 355 31.79 -12.50 1.35
C TYR A 355 32.42 -11.09 1.29
N VAL A 356 31.59 -10.07 1.05
CA VAL A 356 31.65 -8.79 1.83
C VAL A 356 30.21 -8.34 2.09
N LEU A 357 29.71 -8.51 3.31
CA LEU A 357 28.28 -8.29 3.61
C LEU A 357 28.08 -7.62 4.98
N THR A 358 28.55 -6.38 5.13
CA THR A 358 28.22 -5.53 6.30
C THR A 358 28.38 -4.04 5.98
N LYS A 359 27.33 -3.26 6.31
CA LYS A 359 27.19 -1.78 6.18
C LYS A 359 27.04 -1.24 4.74
N LYS A 360 26.33 -0.10 4.64
CA LYS A 360 25.95 0.65 3.42
C LYS A 360 25.02 -0.05 2.43
N PHE A 361 23.79 -0.33 2.84
CA PHE A 361 22.64 -0.44 1.92
C PHE A 361 21.68 0.74 2.13
N ALA A 362 21.75 1.71 1.21
CA ALA A 362 20.89 2.88 1.16
C ALA A 362 20.54 3.19 -0.31
N LEU A 363 19.32 3.66 -0.65
CA LEU A 363 18.04 3.48 0.06
C LEU A 363 16.90 3.62 -0.98
N HIS A 364 16.36 2.49 -1.45
CA HIS A 364 15.78 2.42 -2.80
C HIS A 364 14.31 2.89 -2.93
N ILE A 365 14.09 4.19 -3.10
CA ILE A 365 12.75 4.83 -3.09
C ILE A 365 11.75 4.15 -4.05
N CYS A 366 12.10 3.90 -5.31
CA CYS A 366 11.19 3.33 -6.32
C CYS A 366 11.31 1.79 -6.50
N TYR A 367 11.90 1.05 -5.56
CA TYR A 367 11.97 -0.42 -5.67
C TYR A 367 10.70 -1.11 -5.20
N VAL A 368 10.42 -1.06 -3.90
CA VAL A 368 9.40 -1.87 -3.22
C VAL A 368 8.35 -0.99 -2.56
N LEU A 369 7.09 -1.38 -2.71
CA LEU A 369 5.94 -0.82 -2.02
C LEU A 369 5.93 -1.29 -0.56
N TYR A 370 5.85 -0.34 0.39
CA TYR A 370 5.88 -0.60 1.83
C TYR A 370 7.09 -1.46 2.26
N PRO A 371 8.33 -0.95 2.10
CA PRO A 371 9.51 -1.62 2.62
C PRO A 371 9.40 -1.79 4.14
N GLY A 372 9.89 -2.92 4.66
CA GLY A 372 9.84 -3.24 6.08
C GLY A 372 10.53 -2.17 6.94
N ASP A 373 9.81 -1.68 7.93
CA ASP A 373 10.12 -0.49 8.72
C ASP A 373 10.29 -0.79 10.21
N ASP A 374 10.69 -2.01 10.57
CA ASP A 374 11.19 -2.33 11.92
C ASP A 374 12.48 -1.55 12.23
N SER A 375 13.37 -1.44 11.23
CA SER A 375 14.68 -0.74 11.33
C SER A 375 14.57 0.76 11.12
N LEU A 376 15.57 1.51 11.61
CA LEU A 376 15.68 2.95 11.40
C LEU A 376 15.83 3.29 9.91
N GLU A 377 16.58 2.47 9.17
CA GLU A 377 16.79 2.60 7.74
C GLU A 377 15.50 2.39 6.94
N GLY A 378 14.67 1.40 7.33
CA GLY A 378 13.35 1.17 6.74
C GLY A 378 12.39 2.33 6.99
N LYS A 379 12.37 2.85 8.22
CA LYS A 379 11.63 4.06 8.61
C LYS A 379 12.03 5.28 7.77
N ILE A 380 13.34 5.52 7.60
CA ILE A 380 13.84 6.60 6.74
C ILE A 380 13.43 6.39 5.28
N LEU A 381 13.46 5.15 4.76
CA LEU A 381 13.06 4.88 3.37
C LEU A 381 11.58 5.17 3.13
N ARG A 382 10.70 4.71 4.03
CA ARG A 382 9.26 4.92 3.92
C ARG A 382 8.90 6.41 4.00
N LEU A 383 9.55 7.17 4.88
CA LEU A 383 9.38 8.63 4.94
C LEU A 383 9.96 9.34 3.69
N LYS A 384 11.09 8.87 3.14
CA LYS A 384 11.62 9.35 1.84
C LYS A 384 10.64 9.11 0.69
N GLN A 385 9.98 7.93 0.63
CA GLN A 385 8.98 7.62 -0.39
C GLN A 385 7.80 8.62 -0.33
N GLN A 386 7.22 8.80 0.85
CA GLN A 386 6.12 9.75 1.07
C GLN A 386 6.49 11.17 0.67
N TYR A 387 7.64 11.66 1.14
CA TYR A 387 8.09 13.01 0.81
C TYR A 387 8.36 13.20 -0.69
N THR A 388 8.93 12.19 -1.36
CA THR A 388 9.14 12.21 -2.82
C THR A 388 7.81 12.36 -3.56
N LEU A 389 6.80 11.57 -3.18
CA LEU A 389 5.45 11.66 -3.75
C LEU A 389 4.85 13.05 -3.54
N CYS A 390 4.93 13.60 -2.32
CA CYS A 390 4.35 14.91 -1.99
C CYS A 390 5.05 16.06 -2.75
N SER A 391 6.39 16.14 -2.65
CA SER A 391 7.16 17.27 -3.18
C SER A 391 7.19 17.30 -4.70
N ALA A 392 7.38 16.16 -5.38
CA ALA A 392 7.36 16.13 -6.84
C ALA A 392 5.98 16.45 -7.41
N SER A 393 4.90 15.92 -6.79
CA SER A 393 3.53 16.20 -7.25
C SER A 393 3.12 17.65 -7.01
N LEU A 394 3.43 18.24 -5.84
CA LEU A 394 3.10 19.64 -5.57
C LEU A 394 3.89 20.62 -6.43
N GLN A 395 5.17 20.35 -6.72
CA GLN A 395 5.95 21.15 -7.67
C GLN A 395 5.33 21.11 -9.08
N ASP A 396 4.84 19.94 -9.52
CA ASP A 396 4.20 19.76 -10.83
C ASP A 396 2.83 20.43 -10.94
N ILE A 397 2.00 20.31 -9.90
CA ILE A 397 0.70 20.98 -9.77
C ILE A 397 0.88 22.51 -9.80
N ILE A 398 1.84 23.03 -9.03
CA ILE A 398 2.15 24.47 -8.99
C ILE A 398 2.67 24.95 -10.35
N THR A 399 3.57 24.20 -10.99
CA THR A 399 4.09 24.52 -12.33
C THR A 399 2.96 24.56 -13.37
N CYS A 400 1.98 23.67 -13.29
CA CYS A 400 0.79 23.71 -14.14
C CYS A 400 -0.12 24.92 -13.85
N PHE A 401 -0.37 25.25 -12.58
CA PHE A 401 -1.15 26.43 -12.19
C PHE A 401 -0.52 27.74 -12.67
N GLU A 402 0.79 27.92 -12.48
CA GLU A 402 1.51 29.12 -12.93
C GLU A 402 1.48 29.23 -14.46
N ARG A 403 1.73 28.13 -15.17
CA ARG A 403 1.70 28.05 -16.64
C ARG A 403 0.32 28.34 -17.24
N ARG A 404 -0.78 27.97 -16.54
CA ARG A 404 -2.17 28.30 -16.92
C ARG A 404 -2.59 29.72 -16.53
N SER A 405 -1.96 30.30 -15.51
CA SER A 405 -2.28 31.67 -15.02
C SER A 405 -1.54 32.76 -15.78
N GLY A 406 -0.43 32.43 -16.46
CA GLY A 406 0.31 33.35 -17.29
C GLY A 406 1.17 34.33 -16.48
N SER A 407 1.25 35.59 -16.93
CA SER A 407 2.24 36.56 -16.43
C SER A 407 1.86 37.29 -15.14
N ASN A 408 0.63 37.15 -14.64
CA ASN A 408 0.16 37.80 -13.41
C ASN A 408 -0.55 36.78 -12.51
N ILE A 409 0.25 36.05 -11.72
CA ILE A 409 -0.20 34.92 -10.90
C ILE A 409 -0.83 35.45 -9.61
N ASP A 410 -2.08 35.03 -9.36
CA ASP A 410 -2.85 35.37 -8.16
C ASP A 410 -3.05 34.10 -7.32
N TRP A 411 -2.32 34.00 -6.21
CA TRP A 411 -2.26 32.79 -5.39
C TRP A 411 -3.54 32.51 -4.60
N GLU A 412 -4.41 33.50 -4.34
CA GLU A 412 -5.70 33.25 -3.69
C GLU A 412 -6.65 32.42 -4.59
N LYS A 413 -6.40 32.39 -5.90
CA LYS A 413 -7.09 31.50 -6.86
C LYS A 413 -6.52 30.09 -6.91
N PHE A 414 -5.44 29.76 -6.20
CA PHE A 414 -4.88 28.40 -6.18
C PHE A 414 -5.91 27.34 -5.73
N PRO A 415 -6.63 27.47 -4.60
CA PRO A 415 -7.69 26.54 -4.22
C PRO A 415 -8.97 26.64 -5.08
N GLU A 416 -9.11 27.67 -5.91
CA GLU A 416 -10.15 27.73 -6.96
C GLU A 416 -9.76 26.93 -8.21
N LYS A 417 -8.49 26.56 -8.37
CA LYS A 417 -7.94 25.85 -9.53
C LYS A 417 -7.34 24.48 -9.22
N VAL A 418 -7.10 24.19 -7.94
CA VAL A 418 -6.46 22.96 -7.46
C VAL A 418 -7.29 22.36 -6.32
N ALA A 419 -7.45 21.04 -6.31
CA ALA A 419 -7.82 20.26 -5.13
C ALA A 419 -6.84 19.08 -4.99
N VAL A 420 -6.37 18.79 -3.77
CA VAL A 420 -5.43 17.70 -3.47
C VAL A 420 -6.07 16.73 -2.48
N GLN A 421 -6.36 15.52 -2.93
CA GLN A 421 -6.88 14.45 -2.07
C GLN A 421 -5.73 13.60 -1.52
N MET A 422 -5.65 13.54 -0.19
CA MET A 422 -4.76 12.66 0.55
C MET A 422 -5.43 11.31 0.79
N ASN A 423 -4.95 10.26 0.10
CA ASN A 423 -5.43 8.90 0.25
C ASN A 423 -4.71 8.20 1.43
N ASP A 424 -5.40 8.15 2.57
CA ASP A 424 -4.84 7.77 3.88
C ASP A 424 -3.75 8.75 4.37
N THR A 425 -3.04 8.42 5.46
CA THR A 425 -2.02 9.32 6.07
C THR A 425 -0.75 9.48 5.24
N HIS A 426 -0.45 8.57 4.31
CA HIS A 426 0.84 8.56 3.62
C HIS A 426 1.24 9.89 2.92
N PRO A 427 0.36 10.60 2.20
CA PRO A 427 0.68 11.89 1.59
C PRO A 427 0.50 13.11 2.52
N THR A 428 0.35 12.95 3.85
CA THR A 428 0.16 14.06 4.80
C THR A 428 1.23 15.16 4.69
N LEU A 429 2.46 14.81 4.29
CA LEU A 429 3.54 15.77 4.05
C LEU A 429 3.23 16.81 2.96
N CYS A 430 2.16 16.65 2.18
CA CYS A 430 1.65 17.70 1.29
C CYS A 430 1.33 19.00 2.02
N ILE A 431 0.83 18.93 3.26
CA ILE A 431 0.45 20.10 4.06
C ILE A 431 1.69 20.99 4.35
N PRO A 432 2.75 20.50 5.05
CA PRO A 432 3.93 21.31 5.30
C PRO A 432 4.76 21.59 4.03
N GLU A 433 4.69 20.75 2.99
CA GLU A 433 5.41 21.00 1.72
C GLU A 433 4.75 22.11 0.88
N LEU A 434 3.41 22.18 0.82
CA LEU A 434 2.72 23.29 0.16
C LEU A 434 3.01 24.61 0.88
N MET A 435 2.93 24.61 2.22
CA MET A 435 3.37 25.73 3.06
C MET A 435 4.81 26.14 2.77
N ARG A 436 5.76 25.19 2.70
CA ARG A 436 7.16 25.45 2.39
C ARG A 436 7.33 26.09 1.01
N ILE A 437 6.65 25.61 -0.02
CA ILE A 437 6.77 26.18 -1.38
C ILE A 437 6.19 27.60 -1.41
N LEU A 438 4.99 27.82 -0.84
CA LEU A 438 4.33 29.13 -0.85
C LEU A 438 5.14 30.18 -0.07
N ILE A 439 5.69 29.83 1.09
CA ILE A 439 6.47 30.76 1.92
C ILE A 439 7.91 30.92 1.40
N ASP A 440 8.68 29.82 1.32
CA ASP A 440 10.13 29.90 1.09
C ASP A 440 10.48 30.20 -0.38
N LEU A 441 9.63 29.78 -1.33
CA LEU A 441 9.90 29.92 -2.78
C LEU A 441 9.02 30.98 -3.46
N LYS A 442 7.75 31.10 -3.08
CA LYS A 442 6.83 32.11 -3.66
C LYS A 442 6.73 33.40 -2.83
N GLY A 443 7.14 33.38 -1.57
CA GLY A 443 7.27 34.56 -0.72
C GLY A 443 5.98 35.06 -0.06
N LEU A 444 4.94 34.22 0.03
CA LEU A 444 3.70 34.54 0.75
C LEU A 444 3.94 34.64 2.26
N SER A 445 3.08 35.37 2.96
CA SER A 445 3.03 35.30 4.43
C SER A 445 2.45 33.97 4.89
N TRP A 446 2.73 33.62 6.15
CA TRP A 446 2.21 32.41 6.79
C TRP A 446 0.68 32.29 6.67
N LYS A 447 -0.06 33.37 6.95
CA LYS A 447 -1.53 33.37 6.95
C LYS A 447 -2.12 33.15 5.56
N GLU A 448 -1.53 33.75 4.52
CA GLU A 448 -1.96 33.55 3.12
C GLU A 448 -1.67 32.10 2.68
N ALA A 449 -0.46 31.61 2.95
CA ALA A 449 -0.07 30.24 2.62
C ALA A 449 -0.93 29.19 3.33
N TRP A 450 -1.31 29.43 4.59
CA TRP A 450 -2.15 28.52 5.39
C TRP A 450 -3.60 28.52 4.91
N ASN A 451 -4.17 29.70 4.66
CA ASN A 451 -5.49 29.88 4.03
C ASN A 451 -5.61 29.17 2.67
N ILE A 452 -4.55 29.22 1.86
CA ILE A 452 -4.46 28.49 0.59
C ILE A 452 -4.34 26.99 0.83
N THR A 453 -3.45 26.56 1.74
CA THR A 453 -3.19 25.14 2.02
C THR A 453 -4.45 24.43 2.51
N GLN A 454 -5.12 24.99 3.53
CA GLN A 454 -6.33 24.39 4.09
C GLN A 454 -7.44 24.24 3.03
N ARG A 455 -7.70 25.27 2.22
CA ARG A 455 -8.71 25.22 1.14
C ARG A 455 -8.32 24.36 -0.07
N THR A 456 -7.07 23.90 -0.16
CA THR A 456 -6.59 23.04 -1.25
C THR A 456 -6.65 21.55 -0.90
N VAL A 457 -6.40 21.20 0.38
CA VAL A 457 -6.15 19.82 0.81
C VAL A 457 -7.39 19.20 1.47
N ALA A 458 -7.66 17.93 1.17
CA ALA A 458 -8.66 17.10 1.86
C ALA A 458 -8.13 15.69 2.16
N TYR A 459 -8.69 15.04 3.18
CA TYR A 459 -8.19 13.76 3.74
C TYR A 459 -9.26 12.66 3.70
N THR A 460 -8.92 11.50 3.12
CA THR A 460 -9.71 10.27 3.25
C THR A 460 -9.07 9.32 4.26
N ASN A 461 -9.80 8.95 5.31
CA ASN A 461 -9.38 7.93 6.27
C ASN A 461 -9.93 6.54 5.88
N HIS A 462 -9.11 5.49 6.04
CA HIS A 462 -9.45 4.08 5.75
C HIS A 462 -9.27 3.15 6.96
N THR A 463 -9.13 3.70 8.17
CA THR A 463 -8.51 3.03 9.33
C THR A 463 -9.33 3.25 10.60
N VAL A 464 -10.02 2.20 11.05
CA VAL A 464 -10.85 2.20 12.27
C VAL A 464 -10.01 2.34 13.54
N LEU A 465 -8.85 1.66 13.61
CA LEU A 465 -8.05 1.52 14.82
C LEU A 465 -7.14 2.73 15.05
N PRO A 466 -7.29 3.50 16.15
CA PRO A 466 -6.43 4.66 16.44
C PRO A 466 -4.95 4.29 16.58
N GLU A 467 -4.63 3.08 17.02
CA GLU A 467 -3.27 2.56 17.13
C GLU A 467 -2.61 2.24 15.78
N ALA A 468 -3.40 2.11 14.70
CA ALA A 468 -2.91 1.91 13.34
C ALA A 468 -2.70 3.25 12.58
N LEU A 469 -3.05 4.39 13.19
CA LEU A 469 -2.79 5.71 12.61
C LEU A 469 -1.30 6.06 12.68
N GLU A 470 -0.79 6.58 11.58
CA GLU A 470 0.65 6.75 11.37
C GLU A 470 1.31 7.77 12.30
N LYS A 471 2.37 7.33 13.01
CA LYS A 471 3.19 8.15 13.90
C LYS A 471 4.68 8.05 13.54
N TRP A 472 5.36 9.19 13.41
CA TRP A 472 6.81 9.26 13.17
C TRP A 472 7.58 9.73 14.40
N SER A 473 8.81 9.25 14.58
CA SER A 473 9.74 9.87 15.54
C SER A 473 10.06 11.30 15.11
N LEU A 474 9.89 12.25 16.03
CA LEU A 474 10.21 13.65 15.79
C LEU A 474 11.69 13.84 15.44
N GLU A 475 12.60 13.12 16.11
CA GLU A 475 14.04 13.19 15.87
C GLU A 475 14.42 12.70 14.46
N LEU A 476 13.75 11.65 13.97
CA LEU A 476 13.91 11.15 12.61
C LEU A 476 13.43 12.18 11.59
N MET A 477 12.22 12.73 11.79
CA MET A 477 11.65 13.74 10.89
C MET A 477 12.45 15.05 10.90
N GLN A 478 12.91 15.50 12.07
CA GLN A 478 13.77 16.69 12.23
C GLN A 478 15.10 16.52 11.49
N LYS A 479 15.67 15.31 11.51
CA LYS A 479 16.92 15.00 10.81
C LYS A 479 16.72 14.93 9.30
N LEU A 480 15.62 14.35 8.81
CA LEU A 480 15.38 14.12 7.38
C LEU A 480 14.73 15.32 6.65
N LEU A 481 13.84 16.04 7.33
CA LEU A 481 12.97 17.09 6.80
C LEU A 481 12.91 18.30 7.76
N PRO A 482 14.06 18.94 8.09
CA PRO A 482 14.14 19.93 9.17
C PRO A 482 13.22 21.13 8.97
N ARG A 483 13.00 21.57 7.72
CA ARG A 483 12.12 22.70 7.41
C ARG A 483 10.64 22.35 7.60
N HIS A 484 10.25 21.11 7.35
CA HIS A 484 8.88 20.65 7.55
C HIS A 484 8.54 20.54 9.03
N VAL A 485 9.50 20.19 9.89
CA VAL A 485 9.29 20.22 11.35
C VAL A 485 9.10 21.65 11.86
N GLU A 486 9.91 22.63 11.43
CA GLU A 486 9.67 24.05 11.78
C GLU A 486 8.24 24.52 11.40
N ILE A 487 7.68 23.98 10.32
CA ILE A 487 6.32 24.29 9.86
C ILE A 487 5.26 23.52 10.70
N ILE A 488 5.52 22.26 11.05
CA ILE A 488 4.62 21.45 11.88
C ILE A 488 4.55 21.99 13.32
N GLU A 489 5.66 22.48 13.87
CA GLU A 489 5.70 23.14 15.19
C GLU A 489 4.80 24.38 15.23
N LEU A 490 4.83 25.22 14.19
CA LEU A 490 3.96 26.39 14.06
C LEU A 490 2.47 26.00 13.85
N ILE A 491 2.17 24.91 13.14
CA ILE A 491 0.79 24.40 13.02
C ILE A 491 0.28 23.84 14.36
N ASP A 492 1.13 23.16 15.14
CA ASP A 492 0.79 22.70 16.49
C ASP A 492 0.57 23.90 17.44
N GLU A 493 1.34 24.99 17.30
CA GLU A 493 1.17 26.22 18.08
C GLU A 493 -0.15 26.96 17.75
N GLU A 494 -0.52 27.12 16.47
CA GLU A 494 -1.84 27.67 16.10
C GLU A 494 -2.99 26.76 16.56
N LEU A 495 -2.82 25.44 16.50
CA LEU A 495 -3.79 24.48 17.03
C LEU A 495 -3.96 24.64 18.54
N ILE A 496 -2.87 24.73 19.30
CA ILE A 496 -2.91 24.97 20.76
C ILE A 496 -3.64 26.28 21.05
N SER A 497 -3.33 27.36 20.32
CA SER A 497 -4.03 28.65 20.44
C SER A 497 -5.53 28.54 20.18
N THR A 498 -5.92 27.77 19.17
CA THR A 498 -7.33 27.48 18.84
C THR A 498 -8.03 26.71 19.96
N ILE A 499 -7.39 25.67 20.51
CA ILE A 499 -7.94 24.85 21.60
C ILE A 499 -8.12 25.69 22.88
N VAL A 500 -7.12 26.51 23.23
CA VAL A 500 -7.20 27.42 24.39
C VAL A 500 -8.29 28.49 24.20
N SER A 501 -8.50 28.97 22.98
CA SER A 501 -9.57 29.94 22.67
C SER A 501 -10.98 29.36 22.74
N GLU A 502 -11.16 28.06 22.48
CA GLU A 502 -12.47 27.39 22.49
C GLU A 502 -12.83 26.82 23.87
N TYR A 503 -11.87 26.14 24.52
CA TYR A 503 -12.10 25.45 25.80
C TYR A 503 -11.73 26.30 27.03
N GLY A 504 -11.09 27.45 26.84
CA GLY A 504 -10.65 28.33 27.92
C GLY A 504 -9.51 27.76 28.76
N THR A 505 -9.27 28.40 29.92
CA THR A 505 -8.19 28.05 30.86
C THR A 505 -8.68 27.77 32.29
N GLU A 506 -10.00 27.80 32.52
CA GLU A 506 -10.61 27.61 33.85
C GLU A 506 -10.59 26.12 34.28
N ASP A 507 -10.92 25.21 33.36
CA ASP A 507 -10.79 23.76 33.57
C ASP A 507 -9.47 23.26 32.97
N SER A 508 -8.41 23.30 33.79
CA SER A 508 -7.08 22.82 33.43
C SER A 508 -7.04 21.32 33.08
N ASP A 509 -7.91 20.49 33.66
CA ASP A 509 -7.91 19.04 33.45
C ASP A 509 -8.62 18.67 32.13
N LEU A 510 -9.70 19.39 31.78
CA LEU A 510 -10.31 19.34 30.45
C LEU A 510 -9.37 19.86 29.37
N LEU A 511 -8.67 20.97 29.61
CA LEU A 511 -7.70 21.54 28.67
C LEU A 511 -6.53 20.58 28.43
N GLU A 512 -5.92 20.02 29.48
CA GLU A 512 -4.85 19.01 29.34
C GLU A 512 -5.33 17.80 28.52
N LYS A 513 -6.54 17.29 28.82
CA LYS A 513 -7.15 16.21 28.05
C LYS A 513 -7.34 16.57 26.58
N LYS A 514 -7.84 17.77 26.27
CA LYS A 514 -8.10 18.22 24.89
C LYS A 514 -6.81 18.43 24.09
N LEU A 515 -5.78 18.98 24.72
CA LEU A 515 -4.45 19.08 24.12
C LEU A 515 -3.85 17.69 23.86
N LYS A 516 -3.98 16.75 24.81
CA LYS A 516 -3.52 15.36 24.64
C LYS A 516 -4.25 14.62 23.52
N GLU A 517 -5.55 14.85 23.35
CA GLU A 517 -6.35 14.30 22.24
C GLU A 517 -5.90 14.88 20.88
N MET A 518 -5.81 16.22 20.76
CA MET A 518 -5.70 16.88 19.45
C MET A 518 -4.28 17.22 18.97
N ARG A 519 -3.28 17.48 19.83
CA ARG A 519 -1.96 17.96 19.38
C ARG A 519 -1.32 17.09 18.29
N ILE A 520 -0.62 17.71 17.34
CA ILE A 520 0.15 17.02 16.31
C ILE A 520 1.45 16.45 16.92
N LEU A 521 2.04 17.19 17.86
CA LEU A 521 3.28 16.80 18.54
C LEU A 521 2.99 16.13 19.89
N GLU A 522 3.30 14.84 19.97
CA GLU A 522 3.07 13.97 21.13
C GLU A 522 4.36 13.83 21.96
N ASN A 523 4.22 13.95 23.31
CA ASN A 523 5.33 13.97 24.28
C ASN A 523 6.36 15.11 24.10
N VAL A 524 5.98 16.17 23.36
CA VAL A 524 6.74 17.41 23.25
C VAL A 524 6.23 18.42 24.26
N ASP A 525 7.14 19.18 24.86
CA ASP A 525 6.85 20.29 25.76
C ASP A 525 5.93 21.34 25.05
N LEU A 526 5.20 22.15 25.80
CA LEU A 526 4.37 23.22 25.22
C LEU A 526 5.23 24.40 24.75
N PRO A 527 4.81 25.15 23.71
CA PRO A 527 5.45 26.43 23.36
C PRO A 527 5.41 27.39 24.55
N SER A 528 6.41 28.27 24.67
CA SER A 528 6.61 29.09 25.88
C SER A 528 5.41 30.00 26.21
N ALA A 529 4.65 30.44 25.20
CA ALA A 529 3.43 31.22 25.37
C ALA A 529 2.29 30.48 26.10
N PHE A 530 2.33 29.14 26.13
CA PHE A 530 1.32 28.27 26.75
C PHE A 530 1.86 27.45 27.93
N ALA A 531 3.17 27.52 28.19
CA ALA A 531 3.84 26.71 29.22
C ALA A 531 3.34 26.98 30.65
N GLU A 532 2.85 28.19 30.94
CA GLU A 532 2.31 28.56 32.25
C GLU A 532 0.89 28.00 32.49
N LEU A 533 0.13 27.63 31.45
CA LEU A 533 -1.29 27.27 31.55
C LEU A 533 -1.58 25.93 32.23
N ILE A 534 -0.59 25.04 32.33
CA ILE A 534 -0.72 23.72 32.98
C ILE A 534 0.09 23.67 34.31
N VAL A 535 0.65 24.80 34.75
CA VAL A 535 1.35 24.90 36.04
C VAL A 535 0.32 24.93 37.16
N LYS A 536 -0.12 23.75 37.61
CA LYS A 536 -0.97 23.62 38.80
C LYS A 536 -0.31 24.35 39.97
N PRO A 537 -0.99 25.34 40.60
CA PRO A 537 -0.34 26.23 41.55
C PRO A 537 0.16 25.42 42.75
N LYS A 538 1.47 25.56 43.05
CA LYS A 538 2.00 25.08 44.33
C LYS A 538 1.19 25.76 45.43
N GLN A 539 0.60 24.98 46.33
CA GLN A 539 -0.11 25.52 47.49
C GLN A 539 0.84 26.43 48.27
N SER A 540 0.58 27.74 48.20
CA SER A 540 1.27 28.72 49.02
C SER A 540 0.78 28.53 50.45
N SER A 541 1.72 28.25 51.36
CA SER A 541 1.46 28.25 52.80
C SER A 541 1.26 29.68 53.28
N VAL A 542 0.08 30.24 53.00
CA VAL A 542 -0.34 31.54 53.52
C VAL A 542 -0.66 31.35 54.99
N GLY A 543 0.27 31.76 55.86
CA GLY A 543 0.00 31.82 57.30
C GLY A 543 -1.06 32.88 57.58
N ILE A 544 -2.17 32.47 58.18
CA ILE A 544 -3.16 33.40 58.74
C ILE A 544 -2.66 33.83 60.11
N THR A 545 -2.63 35.14 60.34
CA THR A 545 -2.28 35.77 61.63
C THR A 545 -3.35 35.45 62.69
N SER A 546 -2.92 35.13 63.91
CA SER A 546 -3.82 34.84 65.03
C SER A 546 -4.34 36.11 65.68
N GLU A 547 -5.64 36.40 65.55
CA GLU A 547 -6.35 37.36 66.39
C GLU A 547 -7.82 36.94 66.61
N GLU A 548 -8.20 36.97 67.89
CA GLU A 548 -9.53 37.12 68.50
C GLU A 548 -10.74 36.22 68.12
N LEU A 549 -11.01 35.31 69.07
CA LEU A 549 -12.33 34.94 69.64
C LEU A 549 -13.52 35.86 69.26
N GLU A 550 -14.67 35.27 68.89
CA GLU A 550 -15.80 35.06 69.82
C GLU A 550 -17.04 34.36 69.18
N ASN A 551 -17.63 33.43 69.96
CA ASN A 551 -19.07 33.16 70.19
C ASN A 551 -20.12 32.90 69.08
N SER A 552 -21.18 32.23 69.56
CA SER A 552 -22.57 32.18 69.09
C SER A 552 -22.96 31.31 67.88
N ASP A 553 -23.42 30.10 68.25
CA ASP A 553 -24.84 29.70 68.14
C ASP A 553 -25.42 29.09 66.84
N GLU A 554 -25.68 27.79 67.01
CA GLU A 554 -26.97 27.10 66.82
C GLU A 554 -27.38 26.53 65.45
N GLU A 555 -27.72 25.23 65.55
CA GLU A 555 -28.86 24.52 64.93
C GLU A 555 -28.95 24.47 63.36
N THR A 556 -29.12 23.32 62.69
CA THR A 556 -29.51 21.99 63.20
C THR A 556 -29.43 20.81 62.21
N LYS A 557 -29.21 19.61 62.78
CA LYS A 557 -29.88 18.28 62.51
C LYS A 557 -29.88 17.69 61.07
N LEU A 558 -29.73 16.37 60.90
CA LEU A 558 -29.20 15.27 61.74
C LEU A 558 -29.12 13.97 60.87
N VAL A 559 -28.80 12.84 61.53
CA VAL A 559 -28.94 11.43 61.07
C VAL A 559 -27.83 10.98 60.08
N TYR A 560 -26.73 10.40 60.54
CA TYR A 560 -26.53 9.01 61.03
C TYR A 560 -26.64 7.94 59.89
N ASN A 561 -25.81 6.88 59.83
CA ASN A 561 -24.76 6.46 60.77
C ASN A 561 -23.56 5.76 60.09
N SER A 562 -22.48 5.61 60.86
CA SER A 562 -21.30 4.78 60.58
C SER A 562 -21.40 3.38 61.23
N GLU A 563 -20.27 2.64 61.22
CA GLU A 563 -20.00 1.39 61.96
C GLU A 563 -20.60 0.11 61.31
N GLU A 564 -20.05 -1.09 61.44
CA GLU A 564 -19.16 -1.71 62.45
C GLU A 564 -18.01 -2.56 61.81
N GLU A 565 -16.76 -2.48 62.30
CA GLU A 565 -15.99 -3.54 63.05
C GLU A 565 -15.18 -4.59 62.21
N THR A 566 -14.06 -5.19 62.64
CA THR A 566 -13.08 -4.92 63.74
C THR A 566 -11.76 -5.73 63.59
N LYS A 567 -10.78 -5.40 64.47
CA LYS A 567 -9.63 -6.22 64.95
C LYS A 567 -8.41 -6.27 64.00
N ARG A 568 -7.16 -6.19 64.49
CA ARG A 568 -6.58 -5.94 65.84
C ARG A 568 -5.13 -5.40 65.64
N ALA A 569 -4.64 -4.47 66.47
CA ALA A 569 -3.74 -4.72 67.62
C ALA A 569 -2.50 -5.61 67.29
N ASN A 570 -1.26 -5.26 67.63
CA ASN A 570 -0.78 -4.21 68.56
C ASN A 570 0.74 -3.94 68.37
N ASP A 571 1.23 -2.83 68.94
CA ASP A 571 2.55 -2.64 69.62
C ASP A 571 3.90 -2.78 68.86
N LEU A 572 4.99 -2.08 69.20
CA LEU A 572 5.26 -0.93 70.11
C LEU A 572 6.65 -0.31 69.73
N GLU A 573 6.94 0.90 70.23
CA GLU A 573 8.27 1.44 70.67
C GLU A 573 9.50 1.43 69.70
N GLU A 574 10.45 2.38 69.73
CA GLU A 574 10.53 3.75 70.27
C GLU A 574 11.79 4.44 69.67
N GLU A 575 11.88 5.78 69.73
CA GLU A 575 13.09 6.64 69.87
C GLU A 575 14.39 6.43 69.01
N THR A 576 15.29 7.40 68.79
CA THR A 576 15.37 8.85 69.11
C THR A 576 16.20 9.62 68.04
N ASN A 577 16.11 10.96 68.07
CA ASN A 577 17.18 11.99 68.02
C ASN A 577 18.64 11.59 67.67
N SER A 578 19.51 12.44 67.11
CA SER A 578 19.41 13.83 66.60
C SER A 578 20.76 14.24 65.95
N GLU A 579 20.81 15.43 65.30
CA GLU A 579 22.04 16.25 65.10
C GLU A 579 23.19 15.64 64.23
N GLU A 580 24.18 16.36 63.67
CA GLU A 580 24.42 17.81 63.58
C GLU A 580 25.19 18.23 62.29
N GLU A 581 25.31 19.54 62.11
CA GLU A 581 26.00 20.39 61.12
C GLU A 581 27.33 19.96 60.40
N THR A 582 27.37 20.24 59.08
CA THR A 582 28.49 20.95 58.36
C THR A 582 29.82 20.18 58.06
N LYS A 583 30.84 20.66 57.27
CA LYS A 583 31.16 21.91 56.49
C LYS A 583 32.30 21.61 55.46
N ARG A 584 32.27 22.22 54.25
CA ARG A 584 33.44 22.48 53.31
C ARG A 584 34.18 21.23 52.73
N ALA A 585 34.85 21.20 51.56
CA ALA A 585 35.71 22.12 50.77
C ALA A 585 37.10 22.38 51.41
N ASN A 586 38.28 22.35 50.74
CA ASN A 586 38.78 22.05 49.38
C ASN A 586 40.32 21.72 49.53
N ASP A 587 41.22 21.44 48.56
CA ASP A 587 41.28 21.47 47.08
C ASP A 587 42.48 20.62 46.53
N LEU A 588 42.55 20.41 45.19
CA LEU A 588 43.76 20.06 44.36
C LEU A 588 44.53 18.74 44.67
N GLU A 589 45.49 18.21 43.87
CA GLU A 589 46.24 18.67 42.67
C GLU A 589 46.59 17.51 41.68
N GLU A 590 47.45 17.74 40.67
CA GLU A 590 47.71 16.85 39.50
C GLU A 590 48.83 15.79 39.66
N GLU A 591 48.79 14.70 38.87
CA GLU A 591 49.99 14.18 38.16
C GLU A 591 49.63 13.34 36.91
N THR A 592 50.57 13.20 35.95
CA THR A 592 50.25 12.98 34.52
C THR A 592 50.74 11.65 33.89
N LYS A 593 49.98 11.11 32.93
CA LYS A 593 50.30 9.91 32.14
C LYS A 593 51.13 10.22 30.86
N ARG A 594 52.16 9.42 30.54
CA ARG A 594 52.35 8.66 29.27
C ARG A 594 53.81 8.29 28.91
N ALA A 595 53.96 7.07 28.40
CA ALA A 595 54.73 6.68 27.19
C ALA A 595 53.95 5.50 26.53
N ASN A 596 53.83 5.26 25.21
CA ASN A 596 54.65 5.50 24.01
C ASN A 596 55.84 4.50 23.87
N ASP A 597 56.08 3.81 22.75
CA ASP A 597 55.39 3.73 21.44
C ASP A 597 55.78 2.47 20.60
N LEU A 598 54.89 2.07 19.67
CA LEU A 598 55.10 1.54 18.29
C LEU A 598 55.83 0.19 17.93
N GLU A 599 55.64 -0.17 16.65
CA GLU A 599 56.24 -1.23 15.77
C GLU A 599 55.72 -2.69 15.88
N GLU A 600 55.76 -3.54 14.84
CA GLU A 600 55.25 -3.43 13.43
C GLU A 600 55.11 -4.86 12.81
N GLU A 601 54.94 -5.00 11.48
CA GLU A 601 54.59 -6.24 10.72
C GLU A 601 55.55 -7.45 10.90
N THR A 602 55.11 -8.72 10.80
CA THR A 602 55.04 -9.57 9.56
C THR A 602 54.80 -11.05 9.96
N ASN A 603 54.59 -12.08 9.10
CA ASN A 603 53.82 -12.36 7.86
C ASN A 603 54.03 -13.88 7.48
N LEU A 604 53.42 -14.41 6.41
CA LEU A 604 53.58 -15.77 5.79
C LEU A 604 52.77 -16.93 6.45
N GLU A 605 51.85 -17.64 5.74
CA GLU A 605 51.97 -18.92 4.97
C GLU A 605 51.88 -20.22 5.86
N GLU A 606 51.30 -21.37 5.48
CA GLU A 606 50.56 -21.85 4.28
C GLU A 606 49.67 -23.10 4.58
N GLU A 607 48.92 -23.59 3.56
CA GLU A 607 48.46 -24.98 3.28
C GLU A 607 47.68 -25.89 4.31
N THR A 608 46.37 -26.04 4.06
CA THR A 608 45.63 -27.28 3.67
C THR A 608 45.72 -28.65 4.43
N LYS A 609 44.53 -29.26 4.64
CA LYS A 609 44.16 -30.71 4.93
C LYS A 609 44.13 -31.11 6.42
N ARG A 610 43.35 -32.10 6.92
CA ARG A 610 42.04 -32.79 6.63
C ARG A 610 42.15 -34.22 7.19
N ALA A 611 41.20 -34.62 8.06
CA ALA A 611 41.14 -35.92 8.77
C ALA A 611 42.26 -36.10 9.83
N ASN A 612 42.15 -36.87 10.92
CA ASN A 612 41.14 -37.83 11.42
C ASN A 612 40.57 -37.36 12.80
N ASP A 613 39.47 -37.80 13.43
CA ASP A 613 38.56 -38.98 13.41
C ASP A 613 38.60 -39.70 14.80
N PHE A 614 37.44 -40.16 15.29
CA PHE A 614 37.14 -40.94 16.51
C PHE A 614 36.98 -40.32 17.91
N GLU A 615 35.92 -40.84 18.55
CA GLU A 615 35.34 -40.62 19.89
C GLU A 615 36.09 -41.38 21.01
N GLU A 616 35.80 -41.09 22.29
CA GLU A 616 35.21 -42.10 23.20
C GLU A 616 34.65 -41.51 24.53
N GLU A 617 33.79 -42.29 25.18
CA GLU A 617 33.05 -42.12 26.45
C GLU A 617 33.90 -42.53 27.70
N MET A 618 33.55 -42.42 29.01
CA MET A 618 32.59 -41.68 29.88
C MET A 618 33.00 -42.00 31.37
N GLU A 619 32.23 -41.55 32.39
CA GLU A 619 32.20 -42.07 33.81
C GLU A 619 33.34 -41.62 34.79
N VAL A 620 33.20 -41.53 36.15
CA VAL A 620 32.08 -41.78 37.12
C VAL A 620 32.23 -41.05 38.50
N VAL A 621 31.09 -40.70 39.14
CA VAL A 621 30.64 -40.63 40.59
C VAL A 621 31.65 -40.54 41.79
N ASP A 622 31.38 -39.92 42.97
CA ASP A 622 30.51 -38.79 43.45
C ASP A 622 30.73 -38.50 44.99
N GLU A 623 30.08 -37.45 45.54
CA GLU A 623 29.87 -37.01 46.96
C GLU A 623 31.11 -36.61 47.85
N LYS A 624 31.13 -35.66 48.83
CA LYS A 624 30.17 -35.23 49.89
C LYS A 624 30.34 -33.78 50.44
N ASP A 625 29.38 -33.39 51.30
CA ASP A 625 29.31 -32.31 52.30
C ASP A 625 30.60 -31.98 53.12
N GLU A 626 30.74 -30.88 53.88
CA GLU A 626 29.78 -29.85 54.35
C GLU A 626 30.49 -28.48 54.58
N SER A 627 29.77 -27.34 54.60
CA SER A 627 29.88 -26.28 55.65
C SER A 627 29.17 -24.96 55.28
N LYS A 628 28.75 -24.19 56.29
CA LYS A 628 28.05 -22.90 56.14
C LYS A 628 28.91 -21.74 56.63
N SER A 629 28.96 -20.64 55.87
CA SER A 629 29.31 -19.32 56.39
C SER A 629 28.29 -18.28 55.92
N LYS A 630 27.93 -17.32 56.79
CA LYS A 630 27.00 -16.23 56.47
C LYS A 630 27.79 -15.00 56.07
N VAL A 631 27.53 -14.43 54.89
CA VAL A 631 28.03 -13.10 54.51
C VAL A 631 26.83 -12.19 54.25
N THR A 632 26.75 -11.12 55.04
CA THR A 632 25.63 -10.16 55.01
C THR A 632 25.80 -9.19 53.84
N GLN A 633 25.18 -9.48 52.69
CA GLN A 633 25.08 -8.48 51.62
C GLN A 633 24.13 -7.36 52.04
N LYS A 634 24.65 -6.13 52.12
CA LYS A 634 23.82 -4.93 52.15
C LYS A 634 23.01 -4.88 50.85
N LYS A 635 21.67 -4.84 50.93
CA LYS A 635 20.87 -4.30 49.83
C LYS A 635 21.12 -2.79 49.79
N GLU A 636 22.01 -2.35 48.91
CA GLU A 636 21.97 -0.96 48.48
C GLU A 636 20.61 -0.68 47.86
N LYS A 637 20.00 0.43 48.29
CA LYS A 637 18.66 0.82 47.86
C LYS A 637 18.80 1.47 46.49
N ILE A 638 18.95 0.65 45.45
CA ILE A 638 18.93 1.09 44.05
C ILE A 638 17.68 1.97 43.88
N MET A 639 17.90 3.27 43.72
CA MET A 639 16.84 4.17 43.31
C MET A 639 16.41 3.70 41.93
N ALA A 640 15.15 3.27 41.80
CA ALA A 640 14.60 2.94 40.49
C ALA A 640 14.80 4.16 39.60
N GLU A 641 15.48 3.97 38.46
CA GLU A 641 15.64 5.04 37.48
C GLU A 641 14.24 5.57 37.11
N PRO A 642 14.06 6.91 37.00
CA PRO A 642 12.77 7.45 36.61
C PRO A 642 12.37 6.83 35.26
N PRO A 643 11.10 6.42 35.10
CA PRO A 643 10.67 5.70 33.91
C PRO A 643 11.06 6.49 32.65
N PRO A 644 11.63 5.84 31.62
CA PRO A 644 12.21 6.53 30.48
C PRO A 644 11.16 7.43 29.84
N LYS A 645 11.52 8.69 29.57
CA LYS A 645 10.60 9.66 28.99
C LYS A 645 10.01 9.09 27.69
N PRO A 646 8.67 9.15 27.50
CA PRO A 646 8.05 8.58 26.31
C PRO A 646 8.54 9.31 25.05
N PRO A 647 8.68 8.61 23.91
CA PRO A 647 9.32 9.15 22.72
C PRO A 647 8.54 10.33 22.14
N LYS A 648 9.26 11.34 21.64
CA LYS A 648 8.67 12.48 20.93
C LYS A 648 8.20 12.04 19.54
N MET A 649 6.89 12.13 19.29
CA MET A 649 6.25 11.63 18.06
C MET A 649 5.44 12.70 17.33
N VAL A 650 5.32 12.56 16.01
CA VAL A 650 4.45 13.36 15.14
C VAL A 650 3.26 12.51 14.72
N ARG A 651 2.04 12.94 15.05
CA ARG A 651 0.77 12.24 14.74
C ARG A 651 0.23 12.71 13.38
N MET A 652 0.46 11.92 12.32
CA MET A 652 0.16 12.35 10.95
C MET A 652 -1.34 12.52 10.69
N ALA A 653 -2.17 11.65 11.28
CA ALA A 653 -3.62 11.77 11.19
C ALA A 653 -4.14 13.10 11.77
N ASN A 654 -3.62 13.54 12.92
CA ASN A 654 -3.98 14.83 13.52
C ASN A 654 -3.56 16.00 12.60
N LEU A 655 -2.36 15.94 12.01
CA LEU A 655 -1.90 16.94 11.03
C LEU A 655 -2.80 16.98 9.79
N ALA A 656 -3.26 15.83 9.29
CA ALA A 656 -4.18 15.74 8.15
C ALA A 656 -5.56 16.36 8.45
N VAL A 657 -6.13 16.11 9.64
CA VAL A 657 -7.41 16.69 10.09
C VAL A 657 -7.32 18.21 10.30
N VAL A 658 -6.17 18.72 10.75
CA VAL A 658 -5.93 20.16 10.95
C VAL A 658 -5.72 20.88 9.61
N GLY A 659 -4.87 20.33 8.74
CA GLY A 659 -4.45 20.96 7.49
C GLY A 659 -5.37 20.75 6.28
N GLY A 660 -6.38 19.87 6.37
CA GLY A 660 -7.39 19.72 5.31
C GLY A 660 -8.71 20.43 5.61
N HIS A 661 -9.41 20.92 4.58
CA HIS A 661 -10.77 21.51 4.73
C HIS A 661 -11.88 20.45 4.87
N ALA A 662 -11.62 19.20 4.49
CA ALA A 662 -12.56 18.09 4.60
C ALA A 662 -11.84 16.81 5.03
N VAL A 663 -12.53 16.01 5.84
CA VAL A 663 -12.12 14.71 6.37
C VAL A 663 -13.25 13.73 6.10
N ASN A 664 -13.01 12.63 5.39
CA ASN A 664 -14.06 11.68 5.07
C ASN A 664 -13.72 10.22 5.41
N GLY A 665 -14.73 9.48 5.87
CA GLY A 665 -14.74 8.02 5.92
C GLY A 665 -15.26 7.39 4.63
N VAL A 666 -15.19 6.06 4.55
CA VAL A 666 -15.32 5.27 3.30
C VAL A 666 -16.48 4.25 3.29
N ALA A 667 -17.33 4.33 4.31
CA ALA A 667 -18.62 3.67 4.50
C ALA A 667 -19.39 4.46 5.57
N GLU A 668 -20.70 4.31 5.65
CA GLU A 668 -21.55 5.09 6.57
C GLU A 668 -21.16 4.86 8.04
N ILE A 669 -21.19 3.60 8.51
CA ILE A 669 -20.79 3.24 9.90
C ILE A 669 -19.35 3.62 10.21
N HIS A 670 -18.42 3.46 9.25
CA HIS A 670 -17.03 3.88 9.44
C HIS A 670 -16.92 5.39 9.67
N SER A 671 -17.70 6.19 8.95
CA SER A 671 -17.68 7.65 9.07
C SER A 671 -18.22 8.11 10.43
N GLU A 672 -19.16 7.38 11.03
CA GLU A 672 -19.60 7.66 12.40
C GLU A 672 -18.56 7.24 13.44
N ILE A 673 -17.89 6.08 13.30
CA ILE A 673 -16.77 5.70 14.20
C ILE A 673 -15.62 6.73 14.12
N VAL A 674 -15.34 7.26 12.93
CA VAL A 674 -14.35 8.34 12.71
C VAL A 674 -14.72 9.63 13.48
N LYS A 675 -16.01 9.95 13.62
CA LYS A 675 -16.52 11.10 14.39
C LYS A 675 -16.61 10.83 15.90
N ASP A 676 -17.08 9.65 16.31
CA ASP A 676 -17.43 9.37 17.70
C ASP A 676 -16.26 8.80 18.52
N GLU A 677 -15.37 8.04 17.88
CA GLU A 677 -14.24 7.39 18.56
C GLU A 677 -12.88 7.97 18.11
N VAL A 678 -12.60 7.99 16.80
CA VAL A 678 -11.23 8.26 16.30
C VAL A 678 -10.80 9.73 16.43
N PHE A 679 -11.65 10.67 16.00
CA PHE A 679 -11.34 12.10 15.99
C PHE A 679 -12.35 12.98 16.75
N ASN A 680 -12.99 12.43 17.78
CA ASN A 680 -14.11 13.07 18.49
C ASN A 680 -13.83 14.49 19.02
N ALA A 681 -12.58 14.78 19.41
CA ALA A 681 -12.18 16.12 19.82
C ALA A 681 -12.18 17.13 18.65
N PHE A 682 -11.73 16.70 17.46
CA PHE A 682 -11.76 17.52 16.25
C PHE A 682 -13.17 17.65 15.65
N TYR A 683 -13.99 16.59 15.70
CA TYR A 683 -15.37 16.65 15.24
C TYR A 683 -16.19 17.66 16.05
N LYS A 684 -15.95 17.76 17.37
CA LYS A 684 -16.55 18.79 18.23
C LYS A 684 -16.06 20.21 17.94
N LEU A 685 -14.83 20.37 17.44
CA LEU A 685 -14.25 21.67 17.10
C LEU A 685 -14.64 22.15 15.70
N TRP A 686 -14.73 21.24 14.73
CA TRP A 686 -15.00 21.51 13.31
C TRP A 686 -15.96 20.47 12.71
N PRO A 687 -17.25 20.46 13.10
CA PRO A 687 -18.20 19.42 12.67
C PRO A 687 -18.34 19.34 11.14
N ASP A 688 -18.39 20.49 10.47
CA ASP A 688 -18.57 20.59 9.01
C ASP A 688 -17.43 19.96 8.18
N LYS A 689 -16.26 19.69 8.78
CA LYS A 689 -15.18 18.96 8.09
C LYS A 689 -15.53 17.50 7.84
N PHE A 690 -16.39 16.87 8.66
CA PHE A 690 -16.52 15.41 8.73
C PHE A 690 -17.65 14.86 7.86
N GLN A 691 -17.27 14.15 6.79
CA GLN A 691 -18.20 13.60 5.78
C GLN A 691 -18.11 12.06 5.66
N ASN A 692 -19.11 11.45 5.02
CA ASN A 692 -18.97 10.12 4.40
C ASN A 692 -18.76 10.27 2.88
N LYS A 693 -18.04 9.32 2.28
CA LYS A 693 -18.05 9.01 0.84
C LYS A 693 -17.95 7.49 0.68
N THR A 694 -19.09 6.78 0.68
CA THR A 694 -19.09 5.31 0.55
C THR A 694 -18.34 4.90 -0.73
N ASN A 695 -17.36 4.01 -0.56
CA ASN A 695 -16.55 3.45 -1.64
C ASN A 695 -17.39 2.86 -2.78
N GLY A 696 -16.76 2.70 -3.94
CA GLY A 696 -17.33 2.00 -5.08
C GLY A 696 -16.25 1.36 -5.95
N VAL A 697 -16.68 0.61 -6.95
CA VAL A 697 -15.82 -0.04 -7.95
C VAL A 697 -16.38 0.17 -9.35
N THR A 698 -15.52 0.21 -10.36
CA THR A 698 -15.97 0.50 -11.74
C THR A 698 -16.73 -0.69 -12.34
N PRO A 699 -17.97 -0.50 -12.82
CA PRO A 699 -18.74 -1.56 -13.48
C PRO A 699 -18.13 -1.96 -14.84
N ARG A 700 -17.31 -1.10 -15.48
CA ARG A 700 -16.56 -1.44 -16.70
C ARG A 700 -15.65 -2.63 -16.46
N ARG A 701 -14.66 -2.51 -15.56
CA ARG A 701 -13.74 -3.62 -15.27
C ARG A 701 -14.47 -4.78 -14.60
N TRP A 702 -15.29 -4.49 -13.59
CA TRP A 702 -15.78 -5.52 -12.65
C TRP A 702 -17.13 -6.15 -13.02
N ILE A 703 -17.76 -5.77 -14.14
CA ILE A 703 -18.86 -6.53 -14.76
C ILE A 703 -18.62 -6.66 -16.26
N HIS A 704 -18.57 -5.53 -16.98
CA HIS A 704 -18.65 -5.50 -18.45
C HIS A 704 -17.47 -6.24 -19.12
N PHE A 705 -16.24 -6.01 -18.65
CA PHE A 705 -15.03 -6.59 -19.25
C PHE A 705 -14.61 -7.94 -18.64
N CYS A 706 -14.72 -8.13 -17.32
CA CYS A 706 -14.37 -9.42 -16.70
C CYS A 706 -15.44 -10.51 -16.90
N ASN A 707 -16.71 -10.13 -17.08
CA ASN A 707 -17.84 -11.04 -17.19
C ASN A 707 -18.73 -10.73 -18.41
N PRO A 708 -18.19 -10.75 -19.65
CA PRO A 708 -18.93 -10.38 -20.85
C PRO A 708 -20.15 -11.28 -21.11
N GLY A 709 -20.14 -12.52 -20.63
CA GLY A 709 -21.28 -13.43 -20.70
C GLY A 709 -22.48 -12.94 -19.86
N LEU A 710 -22.23 -12.54 -18.60
CA LEU A 710 -23.26 -11.92 -17.76
C LEU A 710 -23.64 -10.52 -18.27
N SER A 711 -22.65 -9.73 -18.70
CA SER A 711 -22.87 -8.41 -19.29
C SER A 711 -23.85 -8.46 -20.47
N LYS A 712 -23.75 -9.48 -21.34
CA LYS A 712 -24.71 -9.66 -22.43
C LYS A 712 -26.11 -9.96 -21.92
N ILE A 713 -26.26 -10.86 -20.94
CA ILE A 713 -27.57 -11.19 -20.35
C ILE A 713 -28.21 -9.94 -19.72
N ILE A 714 -27.45 -9.15 -18.96
CA ILE A 714 -27.95 -7.90 -18.38
C ILE A 714 -28.44 -6.95 -19.50
N THR A 715 -27.66 -6.75 -20.56
CA THR A 715 -28.05 -5.95 -21.73
C THR A 715 -29.28 -6.51 -22.46
N ASP A 716 -29.36 -7.82 -22.67
CA ASP A 716 -30.48 -8.47 -23.37
C ASP A 716 -31.80 -8.34 -22.58
N TRP A 717 -31.76 -8.34 -21.24
CA TRP A 717 -32.95 -8.27 -20.37
C TRP A 717 -33.34 -6.85 -19.94
N ILE A 718 -32.41 -5.90 -19.87
CA ILE A 718 -32.69 -4.46 -19.70
C ILE A 718 -33.05 -3.82 -21.06
N GLY A 719 -32.59 -4.39 -22.17
CA GLY A 719 -32.83 -3.93 -23.54
C GLY A 719 -31.82 -2.91 -24.08
N MET A 720 -30.81 -2.53 -23.30
CA MET A 720 -29.73 -1.61 -23.68
C MET A 720 -28.47 -1.84 -22.82
N ASP A 721 -27.29 -1.48 -23.32
CA ASP A 721 -26.00 -1.60 -22.63
C ASP A 721 -25.65 -0.40 -21.73
N ASP A 722 -26.47 0.65 -21.76
CA ASP A 722 -26.27 1.91 -21.04
C ASP A 722 -26.13 1.77 -19.51
N TRP A 723 -26.52 0.63 -18.93
CA TRP A 723 -26.28 0.30 -17.51
C TRP A 723 -24.79 0.25 -17.14
N VAL A 724 -23.86 0.14 -18.09
CA VAL A 724 -22.41 0.18 -17.85
C VAL A 724 -21.93 1.58 -17.42
N LEU A 725 -22.73 2.61 -17.72
CA LEU A 725 -22.57 3.99 -17.24
C LEU A 725 -23.62 4.32 -16.17
N ASN A 726 -24.90 4.14 -16.51
CA ASN A 726 -26.07 4.46 -15.69
C ASN A 726 -26.46 3.22 -14.84
N THR A 727 -25.59 2.88 -13.88
CA THR A 727 -25.60 1.60 -13.14
C THR A 727 -26.89 1.36 -12.34
N GLU A 728 -27.67 2.39 -12.00
CA GLU A 728 -28.98 2.28 -11.36
C GLU A 728 -29.98 1.44 -12.17
N LYS A 729 -29.78 1.31 -13.48
CA LYS A 729 -30.59 0.42 -14.34
C LYS A 729 -30.48 -1.06 -13.97
N LEU A 730 -29.42 -1.49 -13.26
CA LEU A 730 -29.35 -2.86 -12.72
C LEU A 730 -30.53 -3.19 -11.80
N ALA A 731 -31.11 -2.20 -11.11
CA ALA A 731 -32.28 -2.41 -10.26
C ALA A 731 -33.52 -2.92 -11.03
N GLU A 732 -33.58 -2.76 -12.36
CA GLU A 732 -34.66 -3.32 -13.17
C GLU A 732 -34.67 -4.86 -13.19
N LEU A 733 -33.52 -5.50 -12.97
CA LEU A 733 -33.42 -6.97 -12.88
C LEU A 733 -34.24 -7.56 -11.72
N ARG A 734 -34.57 -6.75 -10.68
CA ARG A 734 -35.50 -7.13 -9.59
C ARG A 734 -36.87 -7.56 -10.14
N LYS A 735 -37.29 -7.06 -11.32
CA LYS A 735 -38.56 -7.44 -11.99
C LYS A 735 -38.54 -8.87 -12.57
N PHE A 736 -37.35 -9.42 -12.81
CA PHE A 736 -37.14 -10.66 -13.55
C PHE A 736 -36.51 -11.78 -12.70
N SER A 737 -36.26 -11.56 -11.40
CA SER A 737 -35.55 -12.48 -10.50
C SER A 737 -36.14 -13.90 -10.43
N ASP A 738 -37.45 -14.02 -10.67
CA ASP A 738 -38.22 -15.27 -10.63
C ASP A 738 -38.50 -15.84 -12.03
N ASN A 739 -38.04 -15.19 -13.10
CA ASN A 739 -38.20 -15.64 -14.48
C ASN A 739 -37.25 -16.82 -14.77
N GLU A 740 -37.81 -17.93 -15.26
CA GLU A 740 -37.07 -19.18 -15.42
C GLU A 740 -36.07 -19.14 -16.59
N ASP A 741 -36.37 -18.43 -17.68
CA ASP A 741 -35.45 -18.24 -18.81
C ASP A 741 -34.22 -17.42 -18.40
N LEU A 742 -34.42 -16.32 -17.64
CA LEU A 742 -33.31 -15.55 -17.08
C LEU A 742 -32.46 -16.43 -16.17
N GLN A 743 -33.08 -17.18 -15.25
CA GLN A 743 -32.35 -18.06 -14.34
C GLN A 743 -31.55 -19.17 -15.07
N VAL A 744 -32.07 -19.71 -16.17
CA VAL A 744 -31.34 -20.68 -17.02
C VAL A 744 -30.12 -20.03 -17.67
N GLN A 745 -30.27 -18.84 -18.27
CA GLN A 745 -29.16 -18.09 -18.88
C GLN A 745 -28.10 -17.72 -17.84
N TRP A 746 -28.53 -17.24 -16.66
CA TRP A 746 -27.68 -16.82 -15.56
C TRP A 746 -26.80 -17.97 -15.02
N LYS A 747 -27.40 -19.15 -14.78
CA LYS A 747 -26.67 -20.37 -14.41
C LYS A 747 -25.71 -20.82 -15.49
N ALA A 748 -26.08 -20.74 -16.77
CA ALA A 748 -25.19 -21.08 -17.87
C ALA A 748 -23.95 -20.16 -17.93
N ALA A 749 -24.13 -18.85 -17.74
CA ALA A 749 -23.01 -17.90 -17.66
C ALA A 749 -22.11 -18.17 -16.45
N LYS A 750 -22.68 -18.37 -15.25
CA LYS A 750 -21.93 -18.71 -14.04
C LYS A 750 -21.10 -19.98 -14.23
N ARG A 751 -21.69 -21.05 -14.77
CA ARG A 751 -20.99 -22.32 -15.06
C ARG A 751 -19.90 -22.15 -16.14
N SER A 752 -20.10 -21.30 -17.14
CA SER A 752 -19.07 -20.98 -18.15
C SER A 752 -17.85 -20.32 -17.50
N ASN A 753 -18.06 -19.38 -16.58
CA ASN A 753 -16.97 -18.73 -15.84
C ASN A 753 -16.23 -19.72 -14.93
N LYS A 754 -16.95 -20.64 -14.26
CA LYS A 754 -16.34 -21.71 -13.44
C LYS A 754 -15.41 -22.62 -14.26
N MET A 755 -15.75 -22.93 -15.51
CA MET A 755 -14.86 -23.69 -16.41
C MET A 755 -13.52 -22.98 -16.68
N LYS A 756 -13.49 -21.64 -16.74
CA LYS A 756 -12.22 -20.88 -16.88
C LYS A 756 -11.36 -21.01 -15.62
N VAL A 757 -11.98 -20.87 -14.44
CA VAL A 757 -11.30 -21.06 -13.15
C VAL A 757 -10.74 -22.48 -13.01
N ILE A 758 -11.47 -23.53 -13.41
CA ILE A 758 -10.98 -24.93 -13.32
C ILE A 758 -9.69 -25.14 -14.12
N SER A 759 -9.63 -24.62 -15.35
CA SER A 759 -8.42 -24.68 -16.17
C SER A 759 -7.24 -23.99 -15.50
N PHE A 760 -7.45 -22.81 -14.93
CA PHE A 760 -6.44 -22.04 -14.20
C PHE A 760 -6.00 -22.70 -12.88
N LEU A 761 -6.92 -23.23 -12.07
CA LEU A 761 -6.59 -23.96 -10.85
C LEU A 761 -5.72 -25.18 -11.17
N LYS A 762 -6.08 -25.93 -12.22
CA LYS A 762 -5.30 -27.07 -12.70
C LYS A 762 -3.92 -26.67 -13.19
N GLU A 763 -3.79 -25.54 -13.88
CA GLU A 763 -2.51 -25.00 -14.33
C GLU A 763 -1.61 -24.54 -13.16
N LYS A 764 -2.15 -23.77 -12.22
CA LYS A 764 -1.38 -23.14 -11.13
C LYS A 764 -1.16 -24.00 -9.89
N THR A 765 -2.01 -25.01 -9.67
CA THR A 765 -1.98 -25.83 -8.44
C THR A 765 -1.98 -27.35 -8.69
N GLY A 766 -2.16 -27.79 -9.95
CA GLY A 766 -2.30 -29.21 -10.30
C GLY A 766 -3.67 -29.84 -9.96
N TYR A 767 -4.38 -29.30 -8.97
CA TYR A 767 -5.69 -29.83 -8.55
C TYR A 767 -6.74 -29.70 -9.66
N SER A 768 -7.43 -30.81 -9.93
CA SER A 768 -8.65 -30.82 -10.76
C SER A 768 -9.87 -30.81 -9.83
N VAL A 769 -10.87 -30.00 -10.14
CA VAL A 769 -12.08 -29.80 -9.32
C VAL A 769 -13.34 -29.78 -10.19
N SER A 770 -14.49 -30.15 -9.63
CA SER A 770 -15.76 -30.25 -10.36
C SER A 770 -16.41 -28.88 -10.62
N PRO A 771 -16.97 -28.61 -11.82
CA PRO A 771 -17.75 -27.39 -12.11
C PRO A 771 -19.14 -27.36 -11.47
N ASP A 772 -19.64 -28.51 -11.02
CA ASP A 772 -21.02 -28.66 -10.53
C ASP A 772 -21.10 -28.55 -8.99
N ALA A 773 -19.95 -28.49 -8.32
CA ALA A 773 -19.80 -28.11 -6.92
C ALA A 773 -19.85 -26.59 -6.74
N MET A 774 -20.34 -26.09 -5.60
CA MET A 774 -20.39 -24.67 -5.25
C MET A 774 -18.98 -24.08 -5.14
N PHE A 775 -18.74 -22.92 -5.74
CA PHE A 775 -17.47 -22.18 -5.61
C PHE A 775 -17.59 -21.15 -4.48
N ASP A 776 -16.93 -21.46 -3.36
CA ASP A 776 -16.93 -20.72 -2.09
C ASP A 776 -15.56 -20.03 -1.92
N ILE A 777 -15.52 -18.69 -2.03
CA ILE A 777 -14.25 -17.96 -2.22
C ILE A 777 -13.97 -16.96 -1.09
N GLN A 778 -12.77 -17.06 -0.50
CA GLN A 778 -12.22 -16.05 0.42
C GLN A 778 -10.90 -15.49 -0.12
N VAL A 779 -10.98 -14.40 -0.90
CA VAL A 779 -9.80 -13.70 -1.45
C VAL A 779 -9.64 -12.28 -0.88
N LYS A 780 -8.60 -12.12 -0.05
CA LYS A 780 -8.19 -10.86 0.59
C LYS A 780 -6.84 -11.07 1.28
N ARG A 781 -6.12 -9.97 1.63
CA ARG A 781 -4.86 -10.00 2.41
C ARG A 781 -4.98 -10.95 3.60
N ILE A 782 -3.98 -11.81 3.81
CA ILE A 782 -3.99 -12.79 4.91
C ILE A 782 -3.64 -12.06 6.21
N HIS A 783 -4.54 -12.14 7.20
CA HIS A 783 -4.40 -11.45 8.49
C HIS A 783 -5.39 -12.06 9.49
N GLU A 784 -5.00 -12.19 10.76
CA GLU A 784 -5.88 -12.79 11.78
C GLU A 784 -7.27 -12.13 11.88
N TYR A 785 -7.39 -10.78 11.82
CA TYR A 785 -8.70 -10.11 11.87
C TYR A 785 -9.58 -10.30 10.62
N LYS A 786 -8.99 -10.69 9.48
CA LYS A 786 -9.73 -11.08 8.26
C LYS A 786 -10.25 -12.52 8.32
N ARG A 787 -9.84 -13.26 9.36
CA ARG A 787 -10.32 -14.57 9.79
C ARG A 787 -10.35 -15.66 8.71
N GLN A 788 -9.32 -15.73 7.84
CA GLN A 788 -9.11 -16.94 7.04
C GLN A 788 -9.00 -18.21 7.93
N LEU A 789 -8.52 -18.04 9.17
CA LEU A 789 -8.46 -19.09 10.20
C LEU A 789 -9.86 -19.61 10.61
N LEU A 790 -10.88 -18.73 10.73
CA LEU A 790 -12.26 -19.14 11.02
C LEU A 790 -12.83 -20.02 9.89
N ASN A 791 -12.64 -19.59 8.65
CA ASN A 791 -13.12 -20.35 7.48
C ASN A 791 -12.48 -21.75 7.41
N ILE A 792 -11.14 -21.83 7.46
CA ILE A 792 -10.46 -23.12 7.33
C ILE A 792 -10.78 -24.07 8.50
N LEU A 793 -10.98 -23.56 9.73
CA LEU A 793 -11.43 -24.38 10.86
C LEU A 793 -12.88 -24.89 10.66
N GLY A 794 -13.78 -24.10 10.07
CA GLY A 794 -15.12 -24.55 9.69
C GLY A 794 -15.12 -25.59 8.55
N ILE A 795 -14.15 -25.49 7.63
CA ILE A 795 -13.90 -26.50 6.59
C ILE A 795 -13.36 -27.80 7.22
N VAL A 796 -12.45 -27.71 8.19
CA VAL A 796 -11.95 -28.85 8.96
C VAL A 796 -13.08 -29.53 9.74
N TYR A 797 -14.01 -28.77 10.34
CA TYR A 797 -15.23 -29.32 10.94
C TYR A 797 -16.08 -30.11 9.94
N ARG A 798 -16.41 -29.51 8.78
CA ARG A 798 -17.15 -30.21 7.71
C ARG A 798 -16.46 -31.51 7.28
N TYR A 799 -15.14 -31.46 7.05
CA TYR A 799 -14.34 -32.63 6.69
C TYR A 799 -14.38 -33.73 7.77
N LYS A 800 -14.18 -33.37 9.06
CA LYS A 800 -14.26 -34.32 10.17
C LYS A 800 -15.63 -35.01 10.24
N LYS A 801 -16.73 -34.24 10.18
CA LYS A 801 -18.09 -34.78 10.18
C LYS A 801 -18.39 -35.64 8.94
N MET A 802 -17.85 -35.30 7.77
CA MET A 802 -17.94 -36.18 6.59
C MET A 802 -17.26 -37.53 6.82
N LYS A 803 -16.05 -37.56 7.41
CA LYS A 803 -15.31 -38.81 7.68
C LYS A 803 -15.98 -39.69 8.74
N GLU A 804 -16.79 -39.10 9.62
CA GLU A 804 -17.60 -39.81 10.62
C GLU A 804 -18.92 -40.41 10.08
N MET A 805 -19.33 -40.02 8.86
CA MET A 805 -20.57 -40.45 8.21
C MET A 805 -20.34 -41.54 7.15
N THR A 806 -21.40 -42.30 6.83
CA THR A 806 -21.43 -43.18 5.64
C THR A 806 -21.42 -42.39 4.33
N ALA A 807 -21.09 -43.04 3.21
CA ALA A 807 -21.01 -42.38 1.90
C ALA A 807 -22.37 -41.85 1.41
N GLU A 808 -23.45 -42.48 1.85
CA GLU A 808 -24.84 -42.11 1.61
C GLU A 808 -25.24 -40.87 2.42
N GLU A 809 -24.96 -40.87 3.73
CA GLU A 809 -25.22 -39.73 4.62
C GLU A 809 -24.43 -38.48 4.21
N ARG A 810 -23.14 -38.64 3.86
CA ARG A 810 -22.30 -37.55 3.32
C ARG A 810 -22.98 -36.80 2.17
N LYS A 811 -23.52 -37.55 1.19
CA LYS A 811 -24.18 -37.02 -0.01
C LYS A 811 -25.58 -36.48 0.26
N ALA A 812 -26.24 -36.96 1.31
CA ALA A 812 -27.57 -36.49 1.71
C ALA A 812 -27.51 -35.21 2.56
N LYS A 813 -26.46 -35.02 3.38
CA LYS A 813 -26.31 -33.85 4.25
C LYS A 813 -25.58 -32.66 3.59
N TYR A 814 -24.54 -32.90 2.78
CA TYR A 814 -23.65 -31.84 2.34
C TYR A 814 -23.71 -31.53 0.85
N VAL A 815 -23.74 -30.24 0.52
CA VAL A 815 -23.51 -29.75 -0.84
C VAL A 815 -22.04 -29.94 -1.22
N PRO A 816 -21.72 -30.43 -2.43
CA PRO A 816 -20.35 -30.45 -2.96
C PRO A 816 -19.75 -29.03 -3.05
N ARG A 817 -18.58 -28.79 -2.45
CA ARG A 817 -17.92 -27.47 -2.44
C ARG A 817 -16.48 -27.49 -2.95
N VAL A 818 -16.10 -26.43 -3.65
CA VAL A 818 -14.71 -26.04 -3.92
C VAL A 818 -14.42 -24.75 -3.15
N CYS A 819 -13.73 -24.89 -2.02
CA CYS A 819 -13.36 -23.78 -1.15
C CYS A 819 -12.02 -23.17 -1.62
N ILE A 820 -12.06 -21.93 -2.08
CA ILE A 820 -10.94 -21.25 -2.75
C ILE A 820 -10.44 -20.09 -1.89
N PHE A 821 -9.23 -20.22 -1.37
CA PHE A 821 -8.51 -19.16 -0.67
C PHE A 821 -7.55 -18.44 -1.62
N GLY A 822 -7.21 -17.19 -1.31
CA GLY A 822 -6.10 -16.50 -1.97
C GLY A 822 -5.80 -15.15 -1.35
N GLY A 823 -4.54 -14.73 -1.42
CA GLY A 823 -4.09 -13.48 -0.84
C GLY A 823 -2.64 -13.53 -0.38
N LYS A 824 -1.98 -12.38 -0.38
CA LYS A 824 -0.60 -12.23 0.09
C LYS A 824 -0.60 -12.00 1.61
N ALA A 825 0.22 -12.75 2.35
CA ALA A 825 0.54 -12.49 3.76
C ALA A 825 1.74 -11.52 3.83
N PHE A 826 1.81 -10.61 4.82
CA PHE A 826 3.01 -9.76 4.92
C PHE A 826 4.24 -10.60 5.34
N SER A 827 5.41 -10.34 4.76
CA SER A 827 6.55 -11.29 4.81
C SER A 827 7.10 -11.52 6.22
N THR A 828 7.10 -10.50 7.08
CA THR A 828 7.49 -10.61 8.50
C THR A 828 6.37 -11.11 9.41
N TYR A 829 5.13 -11.22 8.92
CA TYR A 829 3.97 -11.60 9.74
C TYR A 829 3.85 -13.13 9.83
N VAL A 830 4.63 -13.71 10.74
CA VAL A 830 4.77 -15.16 10.98
C VAL A 830 3.42 -15.88 11.05
N GLN A 831 2.46 -15.38 11.83
CA GLN A 831 1.16 -16.04 12.00
C GLN A 831 0.32 -16.03 10.71
N ALA A 832 0.38 -14.96 9.90
CA ALA A 832 -0.28 -14.92 8.60
C ALA A 832 0.35 -15.92 7.60
N LYS A 833 1.69 -16.08 7.59
CA LYS A 833 2.35 -17.12 6.79
C LYS A 833 2.00 -18.54 7.27
N ARG A 834 1.85 -18.75 8.59
CA ARG A 834 1.36 -20.02 9.17
C ARG A 834 -0.09 -20.34 8.76
N ILE A 835 -0.97 -19.35 8.67
CA ILE A 835 -2.34 -19.53 8.16
C ILE A 835 -2.33 -20.01 6.69
N VAL A 836 -1.47 -19.44 5.82
CA VAL A 836 -1.31 -19.93 4.43
C VAL A 836 -0.86 -21.39 4.42
N LYS A 837 0.20 -21.71 5.18
CA LYS A 837 0.74 -23.08 5.30
C LYS A 837 -0.29 -24.10 5.80
N PHE A 838 -1.11 -23.71 6.77
CA PHE A 838 -2.20 -24.55 7.28
C PHE A 838 -3.28 -24.82 6.21
N ILE A 839 -3.70 -23.79 5.46
CA ILE A 839 -4.67 -23.96 4.37
C ILE A 839 -4.12 -24.88 3.26
N THR A 840 -2.82 -24.77 2.92
CA THR A 840 -2.21 -25.65 1.90
C THR A 840 -2.10 -27.10 2.37
N ASP A 841 -1.83 -27.35 3.66
CA ASP A 841 -1.76 -28.69 4.23
C ASP A 841 -3.15 -29.35 4.33
N VAL A 842 -4.16 -28.60 4.79
CA VAL A 842 -5.56 -29.07 4.77
C VAL A 842 -6.00 -29.39 3.34
N GLY A 843 -5.64 -28.55 2.36
CA GLY A 843 -5.86 -28.83 0.94
C GLY A 843 -5.15 -30.10 0.46
N ALA A 844 -3.91 -30.32 0.87
CA ALA A 844 -3.15 -31.52 0.50
C ALA A 844 -3.80 -32.81 1.04
N THR A 845 -4.27 -32.83 2.29
CA THR A 845 -5.01 -33.97 2.86
C THR A 845 -6.38 -34.15 2.19
N VAL A 846 -7.22 -33.11 2.17
CA VAL A 846 -8.62 -33.22 1.73
C VAL A 846 -8.74 -33.52 0.24
N ASN A 847 -7.91 -32.90 -0.62
CA ASN A 847 -8.05 -33.07 -2.08
C ASN A 847 -7.69 -34.48 -2.57
N HIS A 848 -6.88 -35.23 -1.82
CA HIS A 848 -6.45 -36.59 -2.13
C HIS A 848 -7.25 -37.68 -1.40
N ASP A 849 -8.19 -37.33 -0.51
CA ASP A 849 -8.97 -38.30 0.26
C ASP A 849 -10.04 -38.99 -0.61
N PRO A 850 -9.94 -40.32 -0.85
CA PRO A 850 -10.90 -41.04 -1.70
C PRO A 850 -12.29 -41.17 -1.07
N ASP A 851 -12.44 -41.00 0.25
CA ASP A 851 -13.74 -40.99 0.92
C ASP A 851 -14.56 -39.72 0.64
N ILE A 852 -13.87 -38.64 0.26
CA ILE A 852 -14.43 -37.32 0.01
C ILE A 852 -14.62 -37.09 -1.49
N GLY A 853 -13.62 -37.43 -2.31
CA GLY A 853 -13.67 -37.22 -3.75
C GLY A 853 -13.92 -35.75 -4.10
N ASP A 854 -14.98 -35.47 -4.86
CA ASP A 854 -15.38 -34.10 -5.24
C ASP A 854 -16.44 -33.47 -4.32
N LEU A 855 -16.78 -34.09 -3.18
CA LEU A 855 -17.71 -33.52 -2.20
C LEU A 855 -17.11 -32.30 -1.48
N LEU A 856 -15.78 -32.27 -1.30
CA LEU A 856 -15.06 -31.14 -0.75
C LEU A 856 -13.67 -31.07 -1.38
N LYS A 857 -13.35 -29.93 -1.98
CA LYS A 857 -11.99 -29.55 -2.39
C LYS A 857 -11.60 -28.24 -1.71
N VAL A 858 -10.34 -28.11 -1.32
CA VAL A 858 -9.78 -26.91 -0.67
C VAL A 858 -8.52 -26.50 -1.42
N VAL A 859 -8.51 -25.30 -1.97
CA VAL A 859 -7.44 -24.84 -2.87
C VAL A 859 -6.97 -23.44 -2.47
N PHE A 860 -5.66 -23.26 -2.32
CA PHE A 860 -5.05 -21.94 -2.19
C PHE A 860 -4.56 -21.47 -3.57
N VAL A 861 -5.06 -20.33 -4.03
CA VAL A 861 -4.64 -19.69 -5.28
C VAL A 861 -3.40 -18.83 -5.04
N PRO A 862 -2.26 -19.14 -5.68
CA PRO A 862 -1.06 -18.31 -5.58
C PRO A 862 -1.24 -16.98 -6.31
N ASP A 863 -0.52 -15.97 -5.85
CA ASP A 863 -0.36 -14.65 -6.46
C ASP A 863 -1.67 -13.92 -6.76
N TYR A 864 -2.57 -13.86 -5.77
CA TYR A 864 -3.80 -13.09 -5.89
C TYR A 864 -3.51 -11.60 -6.19
N ASN A 865 -3.89 -11.18 -7.40
CA ASN A 865 -3.68 -9.86 -8.00
C ASN A 865 -4.97 -9.43 -8.75
N VAL A 866 -4.92 -8.39 -9.62
CA VAL A 866 -6.12 -7.92 -10.33
C VAL A 866 -6.58 -8.95 -11.36
N SER A 867 -5.66 -9.55 -12.12
CA SER A 867 -6.00 -10.55 -13.14
C SER A 867 -6.58 -11.85 -12.54
N VAL A 868 -6.08 -12.28 -11.39
CA VAL A 868 -6.67 -13.41 -10.64
C VAL A 868 -8.07 -13.06 -10.12
N ALA A 869 -8.29 -11.82 -9.67
CA ALA A 869 -9.60 -11.35 -9.25
C ALA A 869 -10.60 -11.26 -10.44
N GLU A 870 -10.16 -10.79 -11.60
CA GLU A 870 -10.96 -10.75 -12.84
C GLU A 870 -11.42 -12.15 -13.28
N LEU A 871 -10.65 -13.20 -12.94
CA LEU A 871 -10.99 -14.58 -13.26
C LEU A 871 -11.90 -15.24 -12.21
N LEU A 872 -11.60 -15.06 -10.91
CA LEU A 872 -12.32 -15.72 -9.82
C LEU A 872 -13.71 -15.11 -9.57
N ILE A 873 -13.84 -13.78 -9.58
CA ILE A 873 -15.07 -13.08 -9.18
C ILE A 873 -16.27 -13.45 -10.09
N PRO A 874 -16.16 -13.46 -11.44
CA PRO A 874 -17.24 -13.87 -12.33
C PRO A 874 -17.75 -15.31 -12.10
N ALA A 875 -16.87 -16.20 -11.62
CA ALA A 875 -17.13 -17.61 -11.39
C ALA A 875 -17.65 -17.94 -9.97
N SER A 876 -17.52 -17.02 -9.02
CA SER A 876 -17.85 -17.27 -7.61
C SER A 876 -19.36 -17.36 -7.38
N GLU A 877 -19.77 -18.25 -6.48
CA GLU A 877 -21.18 -18.42 -6.09
C GLU A 877 -21.40 -17.98 -4.64
N LEU A 878 -20.50 -18.34 -3.72
CA LEU A 878 -20.42 -17.78 -2.36
C LEU A 878 -19.10 -17.02 -2.19
N SER A 879 -19.14 -15.92 -1.44
CA SER A 879 -17.95 -15.11 -1.11
C SER A 879 -17.91 -14.74 0.38
N GLN A 880 -16.73 -14.85 0.98
CA GLN A 880 -16.57 -14.75 2.44
C GLN A 880 -15.98 -13.43 2.92
N HIS A 881 -16.81 -12.64 3.59
CA HIS A 881 -16.51 -11.31 4.12
C HIS A 881 -16.62 -11.31 5.66
N ILE A 882 -15.87 -12.24 6.26
CA ILE A 882 -16.04 -12.74 7.64
C ILE A 882 -15.11 -12.09 8.69
N SER A 883 -14.71 -10.83 8.49
CA SER A 883 -13.80 -10.13 9.39
C SER A 883 -14.44 -9.93 10.79
N THR A 884 -13.63 -9.76 11.85
CA THR A 884 -14.17 -9.43 13.18
C THR A 884 -14.88 -8.08 13.12
N ALA A 885 -16.14 -7.98 13.56
CA ALA A 885 -16.93 -6.76 13.37
C ALA A 885 -16.27 -5.52 14.00
N GLY A 886 -16.32 -4.38 13.31
CA GLY A 886 -15.58 -3.17 13.67
C GLY A 886 -14.11 -3.17 13.24
N MET A 887 -13.72 -4.03 12.28
CA MET A 887 -12.34 -4.07 11.74
C MET A 887 -12.25 -3.83 10.23
N GLU A 888 -13.36 -3.91 9.48
CA GLU A 888 -13.40 -3.45 8.09
C GLU A 888 -13.96 -2.03 8.01
N ALA A 889 -13.15 -1.10 7.50
CA ALA A 889 -13.62 0.26 7.19
C ALA A 889 -14.66 0.30 6.04
N SER A 890 -14.65 -0.71 5.18
CA SER A 890 -15.46 -0.75 3.94
C SER A 890 -15.40 -2.19 3.37
N GLY A 891 -15.17 -2.36 2.06
CA GLY A 891 -14.99 -3.69 1.46
C GLY A 891 -15.16 -3.72 -0.05
N THR A 892 -14.15 -3.28 -0.80
CA THR A 892 -14.26 -3.17 -2.27
C THR A 892 -14.21 -4.49 -3.03
N SER A 893 -13.91 -5.64 -2.40
CA SER A 893 -14.13 -6.95 -3.02
C SER A 893 -15.58 -7.43 -2.84
N ASN A 894 -16.19 -7.13 -1.69
CA ASN A 894 -17.58 -7.44 -1.34
C ASN A 894 -18.54 -6.95 -2.46
N MET A 895 -18.35 -5.70 -2.86
CA MET A 895 -19.10 -5.01 -3.92
C MET A 895 -19.01 -5.74 -5.28
N LYS A 896 -17.81 -6.20 -5.66
CA LYS A 896 -17.58 -6.89 -6.94
C LYS A 896 -18.22 -8.28 -7.00
N PHE A 897 -18.26 -8.97 -5.86
CA PHE A 897 -18.94 -10.25 -5.75
C PHE A 897 -20.46 -10.07 -5.94
N ALA A 898 -21.07 -9.14 -5.20
CA ALA A 898 -22.49 -8.81 -5.36
C ALA A 898 -22.82 -8.41 -6.81
N MET A 899 -22.02 -7.52 -7.43
CA MET A 899 -22.12 -7.15 -8.85
C MET A 899 -22.14 -8.35 -9.81
N ASN A 900 -21.39 -9.41 -9.53
CA ASN A 900 -21.32 -10.63 -10.36
C ASN A 900 -22.32 -11.72 -9.93
N GLY A 901 -23.31 -11.38 -9.10
CA GLY A 901 -24.30 -12.31 -8.57
C GLY A 901 -23.71 -13.40 -7.69
N CYS A 902 -22.53 -13.19 -7.12
CA CYS A 902 -22.03 -14.03 -6.05
C CYS A 902 -22.71 -13.60 -4.75
N VAL A 903 -23.25 -14.56 -4.00
CA VAL A 903 -23.89 -14.30 -2.71
C VAL A 903 -22.81 -14.13 -1.63
N LEU A 904 -23.06 -13.28 -0.64
CA LEU A 904 -22.11 -13.01 0.44
C LEU A 904 -22.50 -13.78 1.73
N ILE A 905 -21.49 -14.30 2.41
CA ILE A 905 -21.54 -14.67 3.83
C ILE A 905 -20.58 -13.77 4.61
N GLY A 906 -21.04 -13.17 5.71
CA GLY A 906 -20.26 -12.18 6.44
C GLY A 906 -20.84 -11.74 7.77
N THR A 907 -20.02 -10.97 8.49
CA THR A 907 -20.39 -10.23 9.70
C THR A 907 -21.05 -8.90 9.36
N LEU A 908 -21.70 -8.26 10.34
CA LEU A 908 -22.23 -6.89 10.22
C LEU A 908 -21.07 -5.87 10.34
N ASP A 909 -20.20 -5.85 9.32
CA ASP A 909 -18.90 -5.18 9.32
C ASP A 909 -18.62 -4.48 7.97
N GLY A 910 -18.07 -3.26 8.02
CA GLY A 910 -17.74 -2.45 6.85
C GLY A 910 -18.85 -2.39 5.80
N ALA A 911 -18.48 -2.67 4.54
CA ALA A 911 -19.41 -2.62 3.41
C ALA A 911 -20.47 -3.73 3.38
N ASN A 912 -20.41 -4.74 4.26
CA ASN A 912 -21.45 -5.78 4.31
C ASN A 912 -22.82 -5.20 4.70
N VAL A 913 -22.83 -4.14 5.52
CA VAL A 913 -24.08 -3.54 6.02
C VAL A 913 -24.83 -2.86 4.88
N GLU A 914 -24.18 -1.93 4.18
CA GLU A 914 -24.77 -1.23 3.03
C GLU A 914 -25.13 -2.20 1.89
N ILE A 915 -24.34 -3.26 1.66
CA ILE A 915 -24.69 -4.30 0.68
C ILE A 915 -25.96 -5.06 1.09
N ARG A 916 -26.06 -5.49 2.35
CA ARG A 916 -27.23 -6.21 2.88
C ARG A 916 -28.52 -5.39 2.81
N GLU A 917 -28.41 -4.07 2.98
CA GLU A 917 -29.53 -3.13 2.80
C GLU A 917 -30.00 -3.10 1.33
N GLU A 918 -29.09 -2.96 0.37
CA GLU A 918 -29.43 -2.81 -1.05
C GLU A 918 -29.82 -4.11 -1.77
N VAL A 919 -29.25 -5.26 -1.37
CA VAL A 919 -29.65 -6.58 -1.91
C VAL A 919 -30.88 -7.15 -1.18
N GLY A 920 -31.19 -6.63 0.01
CA GLY A 920 -32.24 -7.13 0.90
C GLY A 920 -31.77 -8.28 1.80
N GLU A 921 -32.30 -8.32 3.02
CA GLU A 921 -31.82 -9.21 4.08
C GLU A 921 -31.84 -10.70 3.70
N ASP A 922 -32.89 -11.14 3.00
CA ASP A 922 -33.08 -12.52 2.53
C ASP A 922 -32.05 -12.98 1.49
N ASN A 923 -31.24 -12.06 0.94
CA ASN A 923 -30.25 -12.33 -0.12
C ASN A 923 -28.79 -12.26 0.39
N PHE A 924 -28.57 -12.23 1.72
CA PHE A 924 -27.25 -12.15 2.36
C PHE A 924 -27.17 -13.06 3.60
N PHE A 925 -26.10 -13.84 3.75
CA PHE A 925 -25.90 -14.72 4.90
C PHE A 925 -25.14 -14.01 6.04
N LEU A 926 -25.86 -13.60 7.08
CA LEU A 926 -25.33 -12.87 8.25
C LEU A 926 -25.09 -13.79 9.45
N PHE A 927 -23.94 -13.64 10.11
CA PHE A 927 -23.62 -14.29 11.39
C PHE A 927 -22.67 -13.45 12.27
N GLY A 928 -22.38 -13.95 13.48
CA GLY A 928 -21.33 -13.41 14.36
C GLY A 928 -21.73 -12.19 15.20
N ALA A 929 -20.85 -11.83 16.13
CA ALA A 929 -21.02 -10.68 17.01
C ALA A 929 -20.97 -9.33 16.26
N ARG A 930 -21.70 -8.34 16.78
CA ARG A 930 -21.74 -6.96 16.29
C ARG A 930 -20.62 -6.11 16.90
N ALA A 931 -20.21 -5.05 16.21
CA ALA A 931 -19.06 -4.22 16.61
C ALA A 931 -19.10 -3.71 18.08
N HIS A 932 -20.27 -3.30 18.57
CA HIS A 932 -20.43 -2.82 19.95
C HIS A 932 -20.31 -3.92 21.03
N GLU A 933 -20.43 -5.20 20.67
CA GLU A 933 -20.33 -6.32 21.59
C GLU A 933 -18.87 -6.75 21.82
N ILE A 934 -17.97 -6.44 20.86
CA ILE A 934 -16.60 -6.95 20.78
C ILE A 934 -15.76 -6.60 22.03
N ALA A 935 -15.87 -5.37 22.52
CA ALA A 935 -15.16 -4.93 23.73
C ALA A 935 -15.64 -5.67 24.99
N GLY A 936 -16.95 -5.94 25.08
CA GLY A 936 -17.55 -6.74 26.15
C GLY A 936 -17.08 -8.20 26.10
N LEU A 937 -17.09 -8.81 24.91
CA LEU A 937 -16.67 -10.20 24.69
C LEU A 937 -15.16 -10.40 24.95
N ARG A 938 -14.31 -9.43 24.60
CA ARG A 938 -12.88 -9.44 24.97
C ARG A 938 -12.68 -9.36 26.48
N LYS A 939 -13.49 -8.56 27.19
CA LYS A 939 -13.46 -8.50 28.65
C LYS A 939 -14.00 -9.78 29.30
N GLU A 940 -15.05 -10.39 28.77
CA GLU A 940 -15.57 -11.70 29.19
C GLU A 940 -14.47 -12.78 29.09
N ARG A 941 -13.67 -12.75 28.03
CA ARG A 941 -12.52 -13.63 27.84
C ARG A 941 -11.40 -13.36 28.85
N ALA A 942 -11.01 -12.10 29.07
CA ALA A 942 -10.00 -11.72 30.05
C ALA A 942 -10.41 -12.06 31.49
N ASP A 943 -11.68 -11.84 31.84
CA ASP A 943 -12.30 -12.24 33.12
C ASP A 943 -12.40 -13.78 33.30
N GLY A 944 -12.01 -14.57 32.28
CA GLY A 944 -12.05 -16.05 32.30
C GLY A 944 -13.45 -16.65 32.25
N LYS A 945 -14.45 -15.90 31.77
CA LYS A 945 -15.87 -16.30 31.72
C LYS A 945 -16.27 -16.96 30.40
N PHE A 946 -15.54 -16.70 29.33
CA PHE A 946 -15.78 -17.31 28.02
C PHE A 946 -15.55 -18.83 28.07
N VAL A 947 -16.59 -19.60 27.76
CA VAL A 947 -16.51 -21.05 27.54
C VAL A 947 -16.64 -21.31 26.04
N PRO A 948 -15.66 -21.97 25.38
CA PRO A 948 -15.75 -22.31 23.97
C PRO A 948 -16.77 -23.41 23.70
N ASP A 949 -17.31 -23.43 22.48
CA ASP A 949 -18.23 -24.48 22.05
C ASP A 949 -17.52 -25.84 21.89
N PRO A 950 -18.16 -26.98 22.25
CA PRO A 950 -17.57 -28.31 22.08
C PRO A 950 -17.11 -28.61 20.64
N SER A 951 -17.80 -28.08 19.63
CA SER A 951 -17.46 -28.24 18.21
C SER A 951 -16.17 -27.51 17.83
N PHE A 952 -15.84 -26.42 18.53
CA PHE A 952 -14.61 -25.66 18.32
C PHE A 952 -13.41 -26.35 18.99
N GLU A 953 -13.58 -26.87 20.21
CA GLU A 953 -12.56 -27.69 20.88
C GLU A 953 -12.29 -28.99 20.09
N GLU A 954 -13.34 -29.68 19.63
CA GLU A 954 -13.25 -30.87 18.77
C GLU A 954 -12.39 -30.63 17.51
N VAL A 955 -12.50 -29.43 16.92
CA VAL A 955 -11.73 -29.03 15.74
C VAL A 955 -10.28 -28.72 16.08
N LYS A 956 -10.01 -28.02 17.20
CA LYS A 956 -8.64 -27.76 17.66
C LYS A 956 -7.89 -29.06 17.94
N ASP A 957 -8.52 -30.01 18.63
CA ASP A 957 -7.94 -31.32 18.93
C ASP A 957 -7.69 -32.15 17.66
N PHE A 958 -8.61 -32.09 16.69
CA PHE A 958 -8.43 -32.76 15.39
C PHE A 958 -7.31 -32.14 14.54
N VAL A 959 -7.07 -30.83 14.64
CA VAL A 959 -5.88 -30.19 14.03
C VAL A 959 -4.59 -30.65 14.73
N LYS A 960 -4.57 -30.65 16.07
CA LYS A 960 -3.43 -31.11 16.88
C LYS A 960 -3.12 -32.60 16.72
N SER A 961 -4.05 -33.41 16.21
CA SER A 961 -3.86 -34.85 16.00
C SER A 961 -2.90 -35.21 14.85
N GLY A 962 -2.34 -34.24 14.13
CA GLY A 962 -1.39 -34.47 13.02
C GLY A 962 -2.01 -35.01 11.73
N VAL A 963 -3.34 -34.98 11.59
CA VAL A 963 -4.05 -35.46 10.38
C VAL A 963 -3.74 -34.63 9.13
N PHE A 964 -3.26 -33.41 9.30
CA PHE A 964 -2.82 -32.50 8.25
C PHE A 964 -1.30 -32.54 7.98
N GLY A 965 -0.61 -33.59 8.43
CA GLY A 965 0.80 -33.84 8.13
C GLY A 965 1.73 -33.60 9.32
N PRO A 966 3.05 -33.43 9.08
CA PRO A 966 4.06 -33.40 10.15
C PRO A 966 4.06 -32.12 11.00
N CYS A 967 3.27 -31.12 10.64
CA CYS A 967 3.08 -29.90 11.42
C CYS A 967 1.91 -30.10 12.40
N ASN A 968 2.19 -30.02 13.71
CA ASN A 968 1.20 -30.10 14.79
C ASN A 968 0.31 -28.85 14.94
N TYR A 969 0.76 -27.71 14.41
CA TYR A 969 0.05 -26.42 14.47
C TYR A 969 -0.23 -25.87 15.89
N ASP A 970 0.42 -26.38 16.94
CA ASP A 970 0.20 -25.94 18.33
C ASP A 970 0.41 -24.43 18.54
N GLU A 971 1.39 -23.80 17.87
CA GLU A 971 1.56 -22.34 17.95
C GLU A 971 0.48 -21.54 17.17
N LEU A 972 -0.12 -22.13 16.14
CA LEU A 972 -1.24 -21.51 15.42
C LEU A 972 -2.49 -21.56 16.30
N ILE A 973 -2.84 -22.76 16.78
CA ILE A 973 -3.99 -22.99 17.65
C ILE A 973 -3.83 -22.29 19.01
N GLY A 974 -2.61 -22.21 19.54
CA GLY A 974 -2.29 -21.54 20.80
C GLY A 974 -2.57 -20.04 20.82
N SER A 975 -2.68 -19.38 19.66
CA SER A 975 -3.16 -17.98 19.58
C SER A 975 -4.65 -17.83 19.97
N LEU A 976 -5.42 -18.91 19.86
CA LEU A 976 -6.83 -18.98 20.21
C LEU A 976 -7.04 -19.40 21.68
N GLU A 977 -5.97 -19.58 22.46
CA GLU A 977 -5.98 -20.20 23.79
C GLU A 977 -5.41 -19.29 24.90
N GLY A 978 -5.79 -19.54 26.15
CA GLY A 978 -5.53 -18.64 27.29
C GLY A 978 -6.54 -17.47 27.35
N ASN A 979 -6.45 -16.63 28.37
CA ASN A 979 -7.41 -15.54 28.63
C ASN A 979 -6.82 -14.14 28.39
N GLU A 980 -5.50 -14.03 28.42
CA GLU A 980 -4.75 -12.79 28.19
C GLU A 980 -3.41 -13.07 27.47
N GLY A 981 -2.68 -12.01 27.14
CA GLY A 981 -1.36 -12.05 26.49
C GLY A 981 -1.37 -11.64 25.02
N PHE A 982 -0.31 -10.97 24.58
CA PHE A 982 -0.14 -10.54 23.18
C PHE A 982 0.00 -11.77 22.25
N GLY A 983 -0.67 -11.75 21.10
CA GLY A 983 -0.71 -12.87 20.16
C GLY A 983 -1.46 -14.11 20.67
N ARG A 984 -2.28 -13.96 21.73
CA ARG A 984 -3.03 -15.04 22.39
C ARG A 984 -4.49 -14.64 22.64
N ALA A 985 -5.20 -15.49 23.38
CA ALA A 985 -6.53 -15.24 23.93
C ALA A 985 -7.67 -14.99 22.91
N ASP A 986 -7.49 -15.37 21.65
CA ASP A 986 -8.49 -15.22 20.59
C ASP A 986 -9.05 -13.78 20.47
N TYR A 987 -8.15 -12.80 20.39
CA TYR A 987 -8.51 -11.36 20.29
C TYR A 987 -9.46 -11.04 19.11
N PHE A 988 -9.52 -11.91 18.09
CA PHE A 988 -10.35 -11.78 16.90
C PHE A 988 -11.65 -12.59 16.96
N LEU A 989 -11.95 -13.22 18.10
CA LEU A 989 -13.22 -13.90 18.40
C LEU A 989 -13.56 -15.03 17.41
N VAL A 990 -12.53 -15.78 16.97
CA VAL A 990 -12.66 -16.93 16.07
C VAL A 990 -13.51 -18.03 16.73
N GLY A 991 -13.20 -18.41 17.97
CA GLY A 991 -13.92 -19.44 18.72
C GLY A 991 -15.28 -18.98 19.25
N LYS A 992 -15.46 -17.67 19.44
CA LYS A 992 -16.75 -17.09 19.87
C LYS A 992 -17.78 -17.04 18.73
N ASP A 993 -17.38 -16.65 17.52
CA ASP A 993 -18.27 -16.64 16.36
C ASP A 993 -18.43 -18.03 15.72
N PHE A 994 -17.53 -18.99 16.03
CA PHE A 994 -17.47 -20.31 15.40
C PHE A 994 -18.81 -21.04 15.26
N PRO A 995 -19.67 -21.15 16.31
CA PRO A 995 -20.94 -21.87 16.20
C PRO A 995 -21.88 -21.21 15.18
N SER A 996 -22.07 -19.89 15.31
CA SER A 996 -22.90 -19.12 14.38
C SER A 996 -22.38 -19.15 12.94
N TYR A 997 -21.07 -19.26 12.74
CA TYR A 997 -20.47 -19.41 11.42
C TYR A 997 -20.79 -20.79 10.79
N ILE A 998 -20.64 -21.89 11.54
CA ILE A 998 -20.93 -23.23 11.01
C ILE A 998 -22.43 -23.45 10.80
N GLU A 999 -23.29 -22.91 11.68
CA GLU A 999 -24.75 -22.90 11.52
C GLU A 999 -25.16 -22.12 10.27
N CYS A 1000 -24.62 -20.92 10.08
CA CYS A 1000 -24.86 -20.11 8.88
C CYS A 1000 -24.42 -20.83 7.60
N GLN A 1001 -23.32 -21.61 7.64
CA GLN A 1001 -22.88 -22.43 6.51
C GLN A 1001 -23.78 -23.66 6.25
N GLU A 1002 -24.56 -24.14 7.23
CA GLU A 1002 -25.62 -25.12 6.96
C GLU A 1002 -26.84 -24.48 6.27
N GLU A 1003 -27.18 -23.23 6.59
CA GLU A 1003 -28.21 -22.47 5.83
C GLU A 1003 -27.79 -22.19 4.38
N VAL A 1004 -26.50 -21.91 4.14
CA VAL A 1004 -25.96 -21.79 2.77
C VAL A 1004 -26.12 -23.09 1.98
N ASP A 1005 -25.84 -24.25 2.58
CA ASP A 1005 -26.04 -25.55 1.93
C ASP A 1005 -27.53 -25.80 1.61
N LYS A 1006 -28.44 -25.52 2.56
CA LYS A 1006 -29.90 -25.64 2.37
C LYS A 1006 -30.38 -24.74 1.22
N ALA A 1007 -29.94 -23.49 1.16
CA ALA A 1007 -30.29 -22.55 0.11
C ALA A 1007 -29.75 -22.97 -1.27
N TYR A 1008 -28.52 -23.52 -1.34
CA TYR A 1008 -27.93 -23.97 -2.61
C TYR A 1008 -28.59 -25.24 -3.17
N HIS A 1009 -29.17 -26.10 -2.31
CA HIS A 1009 -30.00 -27.21 -2.79
C HIS A 1009 -31.23 -26.71 -3.59
N ASP A 1010 -31.85 -25.59 -3.21
CA ASP A 1010 -32.85 -24.91 -4.05
C ASP A 1010 -32.18 -23.96 -5.06
N GLN A 1011 -31.78 -24.53 -6.19
CA GLN A 1011 -31.23 -23.80 -7.33
C GLN A 1011 -32.18 -22.76 -7.97
N LYS A 1012 -33.47 -22.69 -7.61
CA LYS A 1012 -34.37 -21.59 -8.02
C LYS A 1012 -34.22 -20.40 -7.07
N THR A 1013 -34.26 -20.64 -5.76
CA THR A 1013 -34.01 -19.60 -4.75
C THR A 1013 -32.58 -19.08 -4.82
N TRP A 1014 -31.56 -19.95 -4.94
CA TRP A 1014 -30.17 -19.51 -5.09
C TRP A 1014 -29.95 -18.60 -6.31
N THR A 1015 -30.55 -18.93 -7.46
CA THR A 1015 -30.42 -18.09 -8.66
C THR A 1015 -31.17 -16.76 -8.51
N LYS A 1016 -32.30 -16.76 -7.79
CA LYS A 1016 -33.00 -15.53 -7.41
C LYS A 1016 -32.11 -14.62 -6.55
N MET A 1017 -31.49 -15.14 -5.49
CA MET A 1017 -30.56 -14.41 -4.63
C MET A 1017 -29.37 -13.85 -5.42
N SER A 1018 -28.84 -14.65 -6.35
CA SER A 1018 -27.77 -14.28 -7.28
C SER A 1018 -28.16 -13.08 -8.17
N ILE A 1019 -29.36 -13.09 -8.77
CA ILE A 1019 -29.87 -11.96 -9.56
C ILE A 1019 -30.11 -10.73 -8.68
N MET A 1020 -30.68 -10.90 -7.49
CA MET A 1020 -30.93 -9.81 -6.54
C MET A 1020 -29.65 -9.13 -6.06
N ASN A 1021 -28.55 -9.86 -5.91
CA ASN A 1021 -27.25 -9.31 -5.56
C ASN A 1021 -26.70 -8.37 -6.66
N THR A 1022 -26.77 -8.75 -7.93
CA THR A 1022 -26.43 -7.84 -9.04
C THR A 1022 -27.40 -6.66 -9.11
N ALA A 1023 -28.70 -6.90 -8.93
CA ALA A 1023 -29.72 -5.86 -9.04
C ALA A 1023 -29.63 -4.79 -7.93
N GLY A 1024 -29.20 -5.16 -6.72
CA GLY A 1024 -28.90 -4.23 -5.63
C GLY A 1024 -27.52 -3.56 -5.75
N SER A 1025 -26.64 -4.00 -6.65
CA SER A 1025 -25.23 -3.56 -6.65
C SER A 1025 -24.97 -2.11 -7.11
N TYR A 1026 -25.99 -1.41 -7.60
CA TYR A 1026 -25.88 -0.08 -8.20
C TYR A 1026 -25.32 1.01 -7.26
N LYS A 1027 -25.63 0.97 -5.94
CA LYS A 1027 -25.03 1.88 -4.94
C LYS A 1027 -23.49 1.80 -4.93
N PHE A 1028 -22.91 0.70 -5.40
CA PHE A 1028 -21.47 0.44 -5.33
C PHE A 1028 -20.69 0.73 -6.61
N SER A 1029 -21.28 1.43 -7.59
CA SER A 1029 -20.50 2.03 -8.67
C SER A 1029 -19.57 3.14 -8.12
N SER A 1030 -18.30 3.14 -8.53
CA SER A 1030 -17.38 4.23 -8.19
C SER A 1030 -17.73 5.56 -8.87
N ASP A 1031 -18.62 5.55 -9.87
CA ASP A 1031 -19.10 6.76 -10.54
C ASP A 1031 -19.89 7.66 -9.57
N ARG A 1032 -20.82 7.08 -8.79
CA ARG A 1032 -21.52 7.78 -7.70
C ARG A 1032 -20.52 8.36 -6.70
N THR A 1033 -19.57 7.56 -6.22
CA THR A 1033 -18.55 8.01 -5.27
C THR A 1033 -17.80 9.23 -5.83
N ILE A 1034 -17.42 9.21 -7.11
CA ILE A 1034 -16.75 10.35 -7.76
C ILE A 1034 -17.66 11.58 -7.89
N HIS A 1035 -18.95 11.43 -8.19
CA HIS A 1035 -19.89 12.57 -8.17
C HIS A 1035 -20.00 13.22 -6.78
N GLU A 1036 -20.03 12.43 -5.70
CA GLU A 1036 -20.05 12.93 -4.32
C GLU A 1036 -18.74 13.67 -3.97
N TYR A 1037 -17.57 13.07 -4.27
CA TYR A 1037 -16.27 13.73 -4.05
C TYR A 1037 -16.14 15.02 -4.87
N ALA A 1038 -16.56 15.00 -6.15
CA ALA A 1038 -16.50 16.16 -7.04
C ALA A 1038 -17.37 17.32 -6.55
N ARG A 1039 -18.58 17.03 -6.04
CA ARG A 1039 -19.54 18.02 -5.55
C ARG A 1039 -19.23 18.55 -4.14
N GLU A 1040 -18.92 17.66 -3.19
CA GLU A 1040 -18.92 17.99 -1.75
C GLU A 1040 -17.52 18.19 -1.14
N ILE A 1041 -16.47 17.89 -1.90
CA ILE A 1041 -15.08 18.07 -1.46
C ILE A 1041 -14.29 18.88 -2.49
N TRP A 1042 -14.15 18.41 -3.73
CA TRP A 1042 -13.25 19.05 -4.70
C TRP A 1042 -13.83 20.32 -5.34
N ASN A 1043 -15.16 20.41 -5.44
CA ASN A 1043 -15.89 21.43 -6.20
C ASN A 1043 -15.40 21.53 -7.66
N ILE A 1044 -15.46 20.40 -8.38
CA ILE A 1044 -15.10 20.30 -9.80
C ILE A 1044 -16.32 19.91 -10.65
N GLU A 1045 -16.34 20.39 -11.89
CA GLU A 1045 -17.38 20.12 -12.89
C GLU A 1045 -16.79 19.30 -14.06
N PRO A 1046 -17.59 18.50 -14.78
CA PRO A 1046 -17.12 17.75 -15.95
C PRO A 1046 -16.74 18.69 -17.10
N VAL A 1047 -15.72 18.28 -17.87
CA VAL A 1047 -15.15 19.01 -19.01
C VAL A 1047 -15.22 18.13 -20.25
N GLU A 1048 -16.30 18.28 -21.02
CA GLU A 1048 -16.49 17.53 -22.26
C GLU A 1048 -15.57 18.04 -23.39
N LEU A 1049 -15.10 17.11 -24.22
CA LEU A 1049 -14.20 17.41 -25.34
C LEU A 1049 -14.99 17.54 -26.66
N PRO A 1050 -14.71 18.55 -27.51
CA PRO A 1050 -15.30 18.69 -28.85
C PRO A 1050 -15.04 17.48 -29.76
#